data_AF-A0A8B9TTC1-F1
#
_entry.id   AF-A0A8B9TTC1-F1
#
_cell.length_a   1.000
_cell.length_b   1.000
_cell.length_c   1.000
_cell.angle_alpha   90.00
_cell.angle_beta   90.00
_cell.angle_gamma   90.00
#
_symmetry.space_group_name_H-M   'P 1'
#
loop_
_entity.id
_entity.type
_entity.pdbx_description
1 polymer ?
#
loop_
_entity_poly.entity_id
_entity_poly.type
_entity_poly.pdbx_seq_one_letter_code
_entity_poly.pdbx_strand_id
1 'polypeptide(L)'
;SAGPCPGAAPHLSPWHPGSDTRRAAVVGRGAALRLESSATFHSLVIRDGGKLVFADRPRGPPITLRARYILIQDGGELHIGSERCPYGSRATISLYGRAADGAAVAGFGQKFVGVGGGGVLELHGRRPRSWSLLDKTLHPGGLRHGRYTSEKRWGSRGLNLRILDAGTGRVLAAGRFDTHLRAGECRRLLAFLALQPPGRVVAAAVGDSAGCLPDRSLLVSFRQPWALVGILGGDALSTAEDKREYHGSGTTGLAVAQREFLTYDGTRFTVTAFSGWIKGLVAPHGCSPSAALLSLLWVPHNGFKVEVSKGVILHLVDDVRSWLPGDRIVIASTDYSMHQAEEFNLLPCPECKNNQVKIDGSPLYLHIGEVIDGIDMRAEVGLLTRNILIQGEMEDSCYGQNQCQFFSFDTFGGHIKILRNFSSVHMSGVELKNMGQQILGSYPVHFHMAEDVDERGGYDRPTYLDNLAIHHCFSRCVAIHGTHGLLVKDTIGYDTLGHCFFLEDGTEQRNTFYHNLGLLTRSGTILPSDRNEAMCLAIRSHVYGNYIPVPSTDCMAVSTFWIANPNNNLIENAAAGAQDVGIWYIFHRVPTGQSEGRYPEGQAEHTPLGVFYNNRVHSNFKAGLFIGKGVKTTRASAEDPREYLTVDNARFRPHQDADPEKPRVPAIIDGLIAFKNNDHGAWARGGDIIFRNSGFSDNGIGLTLASDGTFPTDDGSSLEVTRSIFVGESSNFGSQGGQNSYWGKGAKGEYRTLPRNKTFPIRGFQIYDGPVRMAKCTFKKFTPTVDRYSSAIGFFMKNAWQISPQNNVSQILMEKSVGLKVFFGRSGQWFGNNDNDGDKMSIFHDLDGSVTGYPDTFIGRADNYLLRHPGCLTVPRWNGMMCTGRFAQLYIQARRPENLTLSIARATYSSHPLQLQGPVVMLEQAYIIQWDGRAPEDIILYPINFNRYSPMLLENQRFVARDKNQKNNWPYPWVLQFLWLLSFLIKRQYRKRTALCK
;
A
#
# COMPACT_ATOMS: atom_id res chain seq x y z
N SER A 1 -41.41 -16.88 -13.61
CA SER A 1 -41.13 -18.31 -13.37
C SER A 1 -39.62 -18.50 -13.38
N ALA A 2 -39.03 -19.06 -12.31
CA ALA A 2 -37.61 -19.35 -12.24
C ALA A 2 -37.31 -20.58 -13.11
N GLY A 3 -36.33 -20.48 -14.02
CA GLY A 3 -35.85 -21.64 -14.78
C GLY A 3 -35.20 -22.67 -13.86
N PRO A 4 -35.19 -23.97 -14.23
CA PRO A 4 -34.59 -25.03 -13.41
C PRO A 4 -33.06 -24.86 -13.28
N CYS A 5 -32.51 -25.23 -12.12
CA CYS A 5 -31.06 -25.25 -11.87
C CYS A 5 -30.32 -26.12 -12.92
N PRO A 6 -29.13 -25.73 -13.39
CA PRO A 6 -28.44 -26.46 -14.48
C PRO A 6 -28.26 -27.95 -14.18
N GLY A 7 -27.82 -28.31 -12.96
CA GLY A 7 -27.59 -29.71 -12.59
C GLY A 7 -28.86 -30.58 -12.46
N ALA A 8 -30.02 -29.95 -12.38
CA ALA A 8 -31.33 -30.61 -12.31
C ALA A 8 -31.99 -30.77 -13.70
N ALA A 9 -31.33 -30.33 -14.77
CA ALA A 9 -31.89 -30.42 -16.11
C ALA A 9 -32.06 -31.90 -16.53
N PRO A 10 -33.28 -32.31 -16.98
CA PRO A 10 -33.59 -33.71 -17.22
C PRO A 10 -32.85 -34.34 -18.41
N HIS A 11 -32.28 -33.52 -19.29
CA HIS A 11 -31.53 -33.97 -20.46
C HIS A 11 -30.05 -34.30 -20.15
N LEU A 12 -29.56 -34.05 -18.93
CA LEU A 12 -28.19 -34.36 -18.55
C LEU A 12 -28.03 -35.85 -18.20
N SER A 13 -27.13 -36.54 -18.88
CA SER A 13 -26.77 -37.92 -18.55
C SER A 13 -25.79 -37.97 -17.37
N PRO A 14 -26.00 -38.81 -16.33
CA PRO A 14 -25.03 -39.02 -15.27
C PRO A 14 -23.66 -39.48 -15.81
N TRP A 15 -22.58 -38.95 -15.25
CA TRP A 15 -21.22 -39.25 -15.70
C TRP A 15 -20.29 -39.57 -14.53
N HIS A 16 -19.71 -40.78 -14.58
CA HIS A 16 -18.76 -41.35 -13.61
C HIS A 16 -17.49 -41.84 -14.33
N PRO A 17 -16.62 -40.94 -14.79
CA PRO A 17 -15.50 -41.29 -15.66
C PRO A 17 -14.34 -42.03 -14.95
N GLY A 18 -14.30 -42.01 -13.61
CA GLY A 18 -13.21 -42.59 -12.82
C GLY A 18 -11.92 -41.77 -12.88
N SER A 19 -10.82 -42.37 -12.44
CA SER A 19 -9.51 -41.72 -12.34
C SER A 19 -8.48 -42.41 -13.25
N ASP A 20 -8.10 -41.77 -14.35
CA ASP A 20 -7.07 -42.24 -15.27
C ASP A 20 -6.24 -41.08 -15.84
N THR A 21 -4.98 -40.97 -15.39
CA THR A 21 -4.04 -39.90 -15.79
C THR A 21 -3.52 -40.03 -17.22
N ARG A 22 -3.82 -41.13 -17.93
CA ARG A 22 -3.46 -41.34 -19.35
C ARG A 22 -4.61 -40.99 -20.29
N ARG A 23 -5.83 -40.87 -19.77
CA ARG A 23 -7.04 -40.66 -20.58
C ARG A 23 -7.19 -39.19 -20.99
N ALA A 24 -7.17 -38.92 -22.29
CA ALA A 24 -7.66 -37.66 -22.85
C ALA A 24 -9.18 -37.75 -23.06
N ALA A 25 -9.96 -37.01 -22.28
CA ALA A 25 -11.42 -37.00 -22.35
C ALA A 25 -11.92 -35.88 -23.26
N VAL A 26 -12.92 -36.19 -24.09
CA VAL A 26 -13.62 -35.21 -24.93
C VAL A 26 -15.11 -35.28 -24.64
N VAL A 27 -15.71 -34.15 -24.26
CA VAL A 27 -17.16 -33.97 -24.14
C VAL A 27 -17.59 -33.13 -25.35
N GLY A 28 -18.26 -33.76 -26.31
CA GLY A 28 -18.69 -33.06 -27.52
C GLY A 28 -19.76 -33.79 -28.30
N ARG A 29 -19.99 -33.35 -29.55
CA ARG A 29 -21.10 -33.84 -30.39
C ARG A 29 -22.47 -33.66 -29.71
N GLY A 30 -22.68 -32.50 -29.07
CA GLY A 30 -23.90 -32.19 -28.34
C GLY A 30 -24.13 -32.98 -27.04
N ALA A 31 -23.15 -33.78 -26.59
CA ALA A 31 -23.31 -34.56 -25.36
C ALA A 31 -23.47 -33.66 -24.13
N ALA A 32 -24.53 -33.88 -23.36
CA ALA A 32 -24.81 -33.13 -22.14
C ALA A 32 -24.67 -34.04 -20.91
N LEU A 33 -23.62 -33.82 -20.12
CA LEU A 33 -23.17 -34.70 -19.04
C LEU A 33 -23.25 -34.01 -17.68
N ARG A 34 -23.68 -34.77 -16.66
CA ARG A 34 -23.64 -34.36 -15.26
C ARG A 34 -22.55 -35.12 -14.52
N LEU A 35 -21.50 -34.41 -14.08
CA LEU A 35 -20.42 -35.00 -13.28
C LEU A 35 -20.90 -35.28 -11.86
N GLU A 36 -20.99 -36.56 -11.49
CA GLU A 36 -21.56 -36.99 -10.20
C GLU A 36 -20.53 -37.58 -9.22
N SER A 37 -19.29 -37.75 -9.67
CA SER A 37 -18.17 -38.25 -8.86
C SER A 37 -16.85 -37.60 -9.30
N SER A 38 -15.86 -37.57 -8.41
CA SER A 38 -14.51 -37.11 -8.74
C SER A 38 -13.91 -37.86 -9.93
N ALA A 39 -13.09 -37.15 -10.70
CA ALA A 39 -12.52 -37.63 -11.96
C ALA A 39 -11.08 -37.17 -12.14
N THR A 40 -10.24 -38.02 -12.73
CA THR A 40 -8.88 -37.66 -13.13
C THR A 40 -8.68 -37.96 -14.61
N PHE A 41 -8.10 -37.00 -15.34
CA PHE A 41 -7.78 -37.12 -16.76
C PHE A 41 -6.35 -36.69 -17.04
N HIS A 42 -5.78 -37.16 -18.15
CA HIS A 42 -4.66 -36.47 -18.78
C HIS A 42 -5.10 -35.06 -19.19
N SER A 43 -6.18 -34.96 -19.96
CA SER A 43 -6.77 -33.68 -20.39
C SER A 43 -8.27 -33.82 -20.58
N LEU A 44 -8.99 -32.70 -20.47
CA LEU A 44 -10.42 -32.61 -20.73
C LEU A 44 -10.67 -31.52 -21.77
N VAL A 45 -11.30 -31.87 -22.89
CA VAL A 45 -11.73 -30.92 -23.92
C VAL A 45 -13.24 -30.94 -24.04
N ILE A 46 -13.89 -29.79 -23.91
CA ILE A 46 -15.33 -29.61 -24.07
C ILE A 46 -15.54 -28.78 -25.33
N ARG A 47 -16.18 -29.36 -26.35
CA ARG A 47 -16.31 -28.75 -27.68
C ARG A 47 -17.51 -29.27 -28.47
N ASP A 48 -17.74 -28.76 -29.67
CA ASP A 48 -18.75 -29.27 -30.61
C ASP A 48 -20.15 -29.37 -29.95
N GLY A 49 -20.55 -28.32 -29.22
CA GLY A 49 -21.82 -28.26 -28.48
C GLY A 49 -21.90 -29.15 -27.23
N GLY A 50 -20.79 -29.77 -26.80
CA GLY A 50 -20.74 -30.56 -25.58
C GLY A 50 -20.93 -29.72 -24.32
N LYS A 51 -21.60 -30.28 -23.31
CA LYS A 51 -21.91 -29.59 -22.05
C LYS A 51 -21.56 -30.46 -20.86
N LEU A 52 -20.75 -29.93 -19.95
CA LEU A 52 -20.42 -30.56 -18.67
C LEU A 52 -20.95 -29.72 -17.52
N VAL A 53 -21.75 -30.34 -16.65
CA VAL A 53 -22.35 -29.69 -15.48
C VAL A 53 -21.98 -30.46 -14.22
N PHE A 54 -21.49 -29.78 -13.18
CA PHE A 54 -21.23 -30.41 -11.89
C PHE A 54 -22.54 -30.71 -11.15
N ALA A 55 -22.66 -31.90 -10.57
CA ALA A 55 -23.80 -32.24 -9.72
C ALA A 55 -23.69 -31.50 -8.38
N ASP A 56 -24.73 -30.75 -8.02
CA ASP A 56 -24.83 -30.08 -6.72
C ASP A 56 -25.53 -31.01 -5.72
N ARG A 57 -24.79 -31.48 -4.70
CA ARG A 57 -25.25 -32.45 -3.70
C ARG A 57 -24.78 -32.00 -2.31
N PRO A 58 -25.50 -31.09 -1.62
CA PRO A 58 -25.00 -30.45 -0.38
C PRO A 58 -24.63 -31.43 0.74
N ARG A 59 -25.20 -32.64 0.75
CA ARG A 59 -24.89 -33.73 1.70
C ARG A 59 -23.97 -34.83 1.11
N GLY A 60 -23.54 -34.67 -0.13
CA GLY A 60 -22.66 -35.62 -0.83
C GLY A 60 -21.17 -35.30 -0.63
N PRO A 61 -20.28 -36.20 -1.06
CA PRO A 61 -18.84 -35.94 -1.05
C PRO A 61 -18.49 -34.79 -2.01
N PRO A 62 -17.41 -34.02 -1.73
CA PRO A 62 -16.89 -33.04 -2.67
C PRO A 62 -16.52 -33.67 -4.02
N ILE A 63 -16.73 -32.94 -5.11
CA ILE A 63 -16.36 -33.38 -6.46
C ILE A 63 -15.04 -32.73 -6.84
N THR A 64 -14.02 -33.55 -7.08
CA THR A 64 -12.70 -33.11 -7.56
C THR A 64 -12.50 -33.53 -9.01
N LEU A 65 -12.29 -32.57 -9.90
CA LEU A 65 -11.88 -32.76 -11.28
C LEU A 65 -10.39 -32.45 -11.42
N ARG A 66 -9.58 -33.48 -11.64
CA ARG A 66 -8.13 -33.38 -11.76
C ARG A 66 -7.69 -33.58 -13.21
N ALA A 67 -6.95 -32.63 -13.80
CA ALA A 67 -6.50 -32.72 -15.19
C ALA A 67 -5.17 -31.97 -15.40
N ARG A 68 -4.42 -32.27 -16.47
CA ARG A 68 -3.30 -31.41 -16.87
C ARG A 68 -3.77 -30.12 -17.51
N TYR A 69 -4.90 -30.15 -18.22
CA TYR A 69 -5.59 -28.96 -18.69
C TYR A 69 -7.06 -29.26 -18.99
N ILE A 70 -7.86 -28.20 -18.95
CA ILE A 70 -9.26 -28.19 -19.38
C ILE A 70 -9.40 -27.13 -20.48
N LEU A 71 -9.93 -27.50 -21.64
CA LEU A 71 -10.14 -26.58 -22.76
C LEU A 71 -11.61 -26.56 -23.17
N ILE A 72 -12.20 -25.38 -23.23
CA ILE A 72 -13.60 -25.13 -23.56
C ILE A 72 -13.64 -24.25 -24.80
N GLN A 73 -14.19 -24.74 -25.91
CA GLN A 73 -14.19 -24.02 -27.19
C GLN A 73 -15.28 -24.56 -28.12
N ASP A 74 -15.48 -23.95 -29.28
CA ASP A 74 -16.32 -24.48 -30.37
C ASP A 74 -17.74 -24.86 -29.91
N GLY A 75 -18.37 -24.00 -29.10
CA GLY A 75 -19.71 -24.22 -28.52
C GLY A 75 -19.73 -25.13 -27.29
N GLY A 76 -18.57 -25.54 -26.77
CA GLY A 76 -18.47 -26.31 -25.53
C GLY A 76 -18.82 -25.48 -24.29
N GLU A 77 -19.40 -26.13 -23.27
CA GLU A 77 -19.83 -25.46 -22.05
C GLU A 77 -19.40 -26.19 -20.77
N LEU A 78 -18.84 -25.45 -19.81
CA LEU A 78 -18.58 -25.92 -18.45
C LEU A 78 -19.40 -25.11 -17.43
N HIS A 79 -20.20 -25.81 -16.62
CA HIS A 79 -21.06 -25.19 -15.61
C HIS A 79 -20.81 -25.77 -14.22
N ILE A 80 -20.57 -24.90 -13.24
CA ILE A 80 -20.60 -25.21 -11.81
C ILE A 80 -21.57 -24.23 -11.14
N GLY A 81 -22.83 -24.63 -11.03
CA GLY A 81 -23.92 -23.72 -10.64
C GLY A 81 -24.35 -22.79 -11.78
N SER A 82 -25.20 -21.82 -11.44
CA SER A 82 -25.61 -20.71 -12.32
C SER A 82 -25.86 -19.46 -11.47
N GLU A 83 -25.93 -18.30 -12.11
CA GLU A 83 -26.24 -17.05 -11.42
C GLU A 83 -27.52 -17.11 -10.55
N ARG A 84 -28.58 -17.76 -11.04
CA ARG A 84 -29.86 -17.88 -10.33
C ARG A 84 -29.93 -19.09 -9.39
N CYS A 85 -29.03 -20.05 -9.54
CA CYS A 85 -28.93 -21.23 -8.70
C CYS A 85 -27.46 -21.52 -8.41
N PRO A 86 -26.86 -20.79 -7.44
CA PRO A 86 -25.46 -20.96 -7.07
C PRO A 86 -25.19 -22.35 -6.52
N TYR A 87 -24.02 -22.90 -6.83
CA TYR A 87 -23.54 -24.19 -6.37
C TYR A 87 -23.39 -24.18 -4.84
N GLY A 88 -24.11 -25.08 -4.16
CA GLY A 88 -24.11 -25.19 -2.70
C GLY A 88 -23.04 -26.13 -2.15
N SER A 89 -22.67 -27.16 -2.91
CA SER A 89 -21.63 -28.14 -2.59
C SER A 89 -20.20 -27.60 -2.68
N ARG A 90 -19.22 -28.46 -2.36
CA ARG A 90 -17.79 -28.21 -2.59
C ARG A 90 -17.34 -28.83 -3.90
N ALA A 91 -16.67 -28.04 -4.74
CA ALA A 91 -16.07 -28.48 -5.99
C ALA A 91 -14.60 -28.04 -6.06
N THR A 92 -13.73 -28.91 -6.56
CA THR A 92 -12.32 -28.61 -6.78
C THR A 92 -11.92 -28.93 -8.21
N ILE A 93 -11.29 -27.98 -8.90
CA ILE A 93 -10.53 -28.23 -10.13
C ILE A 93 -9.06 -28.23 -9.75
N SER A 94 -8.39 -29.36 -9.96
CA SER A 94 -6.96 -29.55 -9.62
C SER A 94 -6.15 -29.70 -10.90
N LEU A 95 -5.30 -28.73 -11.19
CA LEU A 95 -4.45 -28.73 -12.38
C LEU A 95 -3.07 -29.29 -12.01
N TYR A 96 -2.66 -30.39 -12.64
CA TYR A 96 -1.39 -31.05 -12.33
C TYR A 96 -0.40 -31.05 -13.49
N GLY A 97 0.87 -31.19 -13.17
CA GLY A 97 1.97 -31.23 -14.15
C GLY A 97 3.13 -30.32 -13.75
N ARG A 98 4.33 -30.68 -14.21
CA ARG A 98 5.57 -29.94 -14.00
C ARG A 98 5.92 -29.08 -15.22
N ALA A 99 6.78 -28.09 -15.02
CA ALA A 99 7.27 -27.22 -16.09
C ALA A 99 7.96 -27.97 -17.25
N ALA A 100 8.60 -29.10 -16.95
CA ALA A 100 9.30 -29.93 -17.93
C ALA A 100 8.38 -30.92 -18.69
N ASP A 101 7.09 -30.99 -18.33
CA ASP A 101 6.23 -32.05 -18.82
C ASP A 101 5.49 -31.68 -20.13
N GLY A 102 5.87 -32.33 -21.22
CA GLY A 102 5.13 -32.31 -22.49
C GLY A 102 5.15 -30.94 -23.19
N ALA A 103 4.52 -30.88 -24.36
CA ALA A 103 4.43 -29.65 -25.14
C ALA A 103 3.30 -28.75 -24.63
N ALA A 104 3.48 -27.43 -24.75
CA ALA A 104 2.44 -26.45 -24.51
C ALA A 104 1.32 -26.56 -25.55
N VAL A 105 0.07 -26.37 -25.11
CA VAL A 105 -1.07 -26.23 -26.01
C VAL A 105 -1.02 -24.83 -26.64
N ALA A 106 -1.06 -24.75 -27.97
CA ALA A 106 -0.98 -23.48 -28.70
C ALA A 106 -2.00 -22.46 -28.18
N GLY A 107 -1.56 -21.22 -27.97
CA GLY A 107 -2.37 -20.13 -27.40
C GLY A 107 -2.59 -20.19 -25.89
N PHE A 108 -2.67 -21.39 -25.29
CA PHE A 108 -3.02 -21.55 -23.89
C PHE A 108 -1.84 -21.82 -22.96
N GLY A 109 -0.83 -22.58 -23.35
CA GLY A 109 0.29 -22.97 -22.49
C GLY A 109 0.11 -24.36 -21.86
N GLN A 110 0.54 -24.53 -20.61
CA GLN A 110 0.43 -25.79 -19.84
C GLN A 110 -0.30 -25.52 -18.52
N LYS A 111 -0.92 -26.56 -17.93
CA LYS A 111 -1.54 -26.49 -16.60
C LYS A 111 -2.64 -25.42 -16.49
N PHE A 112 -3.65 -25.51 -17.34
CA PHE A 112 -4.61 -24.41 -17.51
C PHE A 112 -6.08 -24.82 -17.55
N VAL A 113 -6.96 -23.86 -17.28
CA VAL A 113 -8.35 -23.81 -17.78
C VAL A 113 -8.42 -22.77 -18.89
N GLY A 114 -8.84 -23.18 -20.07
CA GLY A 114 -8.80 -22.37 -21.28
C GLY A 114 -10.19 -22.18 -21.85
N VAL A 115 -10.55 -20.95 -22.19
CA VAL A 115 -11.79 -20.62 -22.91
C VAL A 115 -11.40 -20.04 -24.27
N GLY A 116 -11.67 -20.80 -25.33
CA GLY A 116 -11.49 -20.38 -26.71
C GLY A 116 -12.78 -19.81 -27.33
N GLY A 117 -12.71 -19.50 -28.61
CA GLY A 117 -13.87 -19.02 -29.37
C GLY A 117 -15.07 -19.96 -29.25
N GLY A 118 -16.26 -19.41 -29.07
CA GLY A 118 -17.51 -20.12 -28.87
C GLY A 118 -17.67 -20.81 -27.51
N GLY A 119 -16.64 -20.83 -26.65
CA GLY A 119 -16.69 -21.51 -25.35
C GLY A 119 -17.57 -20.79 -24.31
N VAL A 120 -18.12 -21.56 -23.38
CA VAL A 120 -18.91 -21.06 -22.23
C VAL A 120 -18.33 -21.54 -20.90
N LEU A 121 -18.00 -20.61 -20.00
CA LEU A 121 -17.55 -20.92 -18.64
C LEU A 121 -18.44 -20.22 -17.62
N GLU A 122 -19.27 -20.98 -16.91
CA GLU A 122 -20.18 -20.48 -15.89
C GLU A 122 -19.82 -21.10 -14.53
N LEU A 123 -19.17 -20.32 -13.66
CA LEU A 123 -18.80 -20.73 -12.31
C LEU A 123 -19.52 -19.85 -11.30
N HIS A 124 -20.44 -20.42 -10.54
CA HIS A 124 -21.27 -19.68 -9.59
C HIS A 124 -21.34 -20.44 -8.26
N GLY A 125 -20.42 -20.13 -7.35
CA GLY A 125 -20.42 -20.58 -5.97
C GLY A 125 -21.28 -19.70 -5.08
N ARG A 126 -21.24 -20.00 -3.78
CA ARG A 126 -21.87 -19.16 -2.75
C ARG A 126 -21.24 -17.77 -2.78
N ARG A 127 -22.06 -16.75 -2.54
CA ARG A 127 -21.64 -15.34 -2.49
C ARG A 127 -21.65 -14.83 -1.04
N PRO A 128 -20.69 -15.22 -0.19
CA PRO A 128 -20.54 -14.64 1.13
C PRO A 128 -20.13 -13.16 1.02
N ARG A 129 -20.21 -12.41 2.13
CA ARG A 129 -19.53 -11.11 2.22
C ARG A 129 -18.05 -11.32 1.90
N SER A 130 -17.51 -10.61 0.89
CA SER A 130 -16.13 -10.82 0.46
C SER A 130 -15.14 -10.35 1.52
N TRP A 131 -15.26 -9.08 1.89
CA TRP A 131 -14.45 -8.46 2.94
C TRP A 131 -15.26 -7.38 3.66
N SER A 132 -14.79 -6.98 4.84
CA SER A 132 -15.36 -5.96 5.74
C SER A 132 -14.21 -5.20 6.40
N LEU A 133 -14.52 -4.17 7.19
CA LEU A 133 -13.56 -3.52 8.08
C LEU A 133 -13.71 -4.02 9.53
N LEU A 134 -12.63 -3.97 10.30
CA LEU A 134 -12.69 -4.09 11.76
C LEU A 134 -13.51 -2.93 12.35
N ASP A 135 -14.38 -3.22 13.32
CA ASP A 135 -15.14 -2.24 14.12
C ASP A 135 -14.51 -2.02 15.50
N LYS A 136 -13.44 -2.76 15.81
CA LYS A 136 -12.69 -2.63 17.05
C LYS A 136 -11.23 -3.02 16.85
N THR A 137 -10.33 -2.23 17.43
CA THR A 137 -8.88 -2.45 17.32
C THR A 137 -8.49 -3.82 17.88
N LEU A 138 -7.81 -4.61 17.04
CA LEU A 138 -7.23 -5.89 17.38
C LEU A 138 -5.79 -5.66 17.85
N HIS A 139 -5.52 -5.98 19.11
CA HIS A 139 -4.22 -5.78 19.72
C HIS A 139 -3.35 -7.05 19.64
N PRO A 140 -2.01 -6.91 19.60
CA PRO A 140 -1.11 -8.05 19.73
C PRO A 140 -1.42 -8.88 20.99
N GLY A 141 -1.52 -10.19 20.85
CA GLY A 141 -1.90 -11.09 21.94
C GLY A 141 -3.41 -11.20 22.18
N GLY A 142 -4.25 -10.47 21.43
CA GLY A 142 -5.71 -10.42 21.60
C GLY A 142 -6.20 -9.61 22.80
N LEU A 143 -5.30 -9.11 23.65
CA LEU A 143 -5.62 -8.26 24.81
C LEU A 143 -5.12 -6.83 24.59
N ARG A 144 -5.90 -5.83 25.01
CA ARG A 144 -5.55 -4.40 24.87
C ARG A 144 -4.20 -4.02 25.45
N HIS A 145 -3.81 -4.67 26.55
CA HIS A 145 -2.52 -4.45 27.21
C HIS A 145 -1.47 -5.53 26.90
N GLY A 146 -1.74 -6.36 25.88
CA GLY A 146 -0.89 -7.45 25.44
C GLY A 146 -0.88 -8.64 26.39
N ARG A 147 -0.25 -9.73 25.94
CA ARG A 147 0.09 -10.88 26.78
C ARG A 147 1.09 -10.47 27.86
N TYR A 148 1.00 -11.08 29.03
CA TYR A 148 2.01 -10.92 30.07
C TYR A 148 2.71 -12.24 30.33
N THR A 149 4.04 -12.27 30.21
CA THR A 149 4.85 -13.43 30.57
C THR A 149 6.01 -12.99 31.45
N SER A 150 6.18 -13.64 32.59
CA SER A 150 7.32 -13.46 33.47
C SER A 150 7.81 -14.84 33.88
N GLU A 151 9.02 -15.22 33.47
CA GLU A 151 9.60 -16.53 33.77
C GLU A 151 11.00 -16.34 34.35
N LYS A 152 11.31 -17.07 35.42
CA LYS A 152 12.61 -17.05 36.08
C LYS A 152 13.12 -18.48 36.20
N ARG A 153 14.33 -18.73 35.68
CA ARG A 153 15.05 -20.02 35.74
C ARG A 153 16.32 -19.95 36.59
N TRP A 154 16.26 -19.18 37.67
CA TRP A 154 17.39 -18.90 38.56
C TRP A 154 16.89 -18.48 39.95
N GLY A 155 17.75 -18.62 40.96
CA GLY A 155 17.41 -18.50 42.38
C GLY A 155 16.75 -17.19 42.78
N SER A 156 15.41 -17.18 42.87
CA SER A 156 14.62 -16.05 43.37
C SER A 156 13.87 -16.45 44.63
N ARG A 157 14.57 -16.53 45.77
CA ARG A 157 13.99 -16.85 47.10
C ARG A 157 12.79 -15.98 47.45
N GLY A 158 11.77 -16.56 48.08
CA GLY A 158 10.55 -15.89 48.47
C GLY A 158 9.36 -16.12 47.55
N LEU A 159 8.23 -15.54 47.94
CA LEU A 159 6.97 -15.52 47.22
C LEU A 159 6.95 -14.38 46.21
N ASN A 160 6.67 -14.69 44.95
CA ASN A 160 6.47 -13.70 43.89
C ASN A 160 4.97 -13.51 43.69
N LEU A 161 4.51 -12.27 43.51
CA LEU A 161 3.10 -11.95 43.26
C LEU A 161 2.91 -11.03 42.06
N ARG A 162 1.77 -11.19 41.40
CA ARG A 162 1.21 -10.27 40.40
C ARG A 162 -0.21 -9.90 40.80
N ILE A 163 -0.49 -8.61 40.78
CA ILE A 163 -1.84 -8.05 40.96
C ILE A 163 -2.33 -7.63 39.59
N LEU A 164 -3.49 -8.15 39.17
CA LEU A 164 -4.05 -7.87 37.87
C LEU A 164 -5.45 -7.28 37.97
N ASP A 165 -5.79 -6.47 36.97
CA ASP A 165 -7.16 -6.03 36.74
C ASP A 165 -7.95 -7.16 36.05
N ALA A 166 -9.03 -7.62 36.70
CA ALA A 166 -9.84 -8.73 36.20
C ALA A 166 -10.55 -8.41 34.87
N GLY A 167 -10.88 -7.14 34.63
CA GLY A 167 -11.61 -6.70 33.45
C GLY A 167 -10.74 -6.33 32.25
N THR A 168 -9.41 -6.27 32.38
CA THR A 168 -8.50 -5.90 31.28
C THR A 168 -7.31 -6.84 31.15
N GLY A 169 -7.05 -7.71 32.14
CA GLY A 169 -5.88 -8.58 32.17
C GLY A 169 -4.55 -7.86 32.43
N ARG A 170 -4.57 -6.54 32.65
CA ARG A 170 -3.37 -5.74 32.88
C ARG A 170 -2.77 -6.05 34.24
N VAL A 171 -1.46 -6.32 34.28
CA VAL A 171 -0.69 -6.35 35.53
C VAL A 171 -0.53 -4.93 36.06
N LEU A 172 -1.06 -4.67 37.25
CA LEU A 172 -1.05 -3.36 37.91
C LEU A 172 0.12 -3.22 38.88
N ALA A 173 0.46 -4.31 39.57
CA ALA A 173 1.55 -4.32 40.52
C ALA A 173 2.25 -5.70 40.55
N ALA A 174 3.53 -5.69 40.88
CA ALA A 174 4.35 -6.89 41.03
C ALA A 174 5.18 -6.78 42.30
N GLY A 175 5.28 -7.86 43.06
CA GLY A 175 6.05 -7.91 44.30
C GLY A 175 6.83 -9.20 44.44
N ARG A 176 7.96 -9.14 45.15
CA ARG A 176 8.73 -10.31 45.63
C ARG A 176 8.95 -10.12 47.11
N PHE A 177 8.68 -11.15 47.91
CA PHE A 177 8.76 -11.12 49.36
C PHE A 177 9.49 -12.35 49.87
N ASP A 178 10.64 -12.17 50.52
CA ASP A 178 11.44 -13.29 51.06
C ASP A 178 10.88 -13.77 52.40
N THR A 179 9.70 -14.41 52.36
CA THR A 179 8.97 -14.87 53.56
C THR A 179 9.58 -16.10 54.22
N HIS A 180 10.70 -16.62 53.72
CA HIS A 180 11.36 -17.81 54.26
C HIS A 180 12.33 -17.49 55.39
N LEU A 181 13.20 -16.48 55.22
CA LEU A 181 14.22 -16.12 56.22
C LEU A 181 13.99 -14.78 56.91
N ARG A 182 13.18 -13.88 56.34
CA ARG A 182 13.03 -12.51 56.85
C ARG A 182 11.64 -12.33 57.44
N ALA A 183 11.53 -12.36 58.77
CA ALA A 183 10.25 -12.22 59.48
C ALA A 183 9.49 -10.92 59.13
N GLY A 184 10.19 -9.83 58.80
CA GLY A 184 9.58 -8.57 58.37
C GLY A 184 8.92 -8.61 56.99
N GLU A 185 9.33 -9.53 56.11
CA GLU A 185 8.80 -9.62 54.74
C GLU A 185 7.36 -10.15 54.71
N CYS A 186 6.95 -10.92 55.72
CA CYS A 186 5.57 -11.36 55.88
C CYS A 186 4.63 -10.17 56.16
N ARG A 187 5.06 -9.21 57.01
CA ARG A 187 4.31 -7.97 57.25
C ARG A 187 4.27 -7.10 55.99
N ARG A 188 5.36 -7.03 55.24
CA ARG A 188 5.44 -6.28 53.97
C ARG A 188 4.52 -6.88 52.89
N LEU A 189 4.42 -8.21 52.82
CA LEU A 189 3.47 -8.90 51.95
C LEU A 189 2.02 -8.55 52.31
N LEU A 190 1.66 -8.67 53.60
CA LEU A 190 0.31 -8.33 54.06
C LEU A 190 -0.03 -6.86 53.81
N ALA A 191 0.90 -5.94 54.07
CA ALA A 191 0.72 -4.52 53.76
C ALA A 191 0.55 -4.27 52.25
N PHE A 192 1.34 -4.95 51.41
CA PHE A 192 1.21 -4.84 49.95
C PHE A 192 -0.16 -5.30 49.45
N LEU A 193 -0.68 -6.41 49.98
CA LEU A 193 -2.01 -6.93 49.64
C LEU A 193 -3.14 -6.03 50.18
N ALA A 194 -3.01 -5.50 51.40
CA ALA A 194 -4.00 -4.61 52.02
C ALA A 194 -4.16 -3.27 51.28
N LEU A 195 -3.12 -2.82 50.58
CA LEU A 195 -3.17 -1.62 49.74
C LEU A 195 -3.91 -1.82 48.41
N GLN A 196 -4.23 -3.06 48.04
CA GLN A 196 -4.92 -3.34 46.78
C GLN A 196 -6.44 -3.29 46.96
N PRO A 197 -7.20 -2.74 46.00
CA PRO A 197 -8.66 -2.81 46.03
C PRO A 197 -9.18 -4.25 46.05
N PRO A 198 -10.30 -4.54 46.71
CA PRO A 198 -11.02 -5.82 46.55
C PRO A 198 -11.39 -6.11 45.10
N GLY A 199 -11.49 -7.38 44.72
CA GLY A 199 -11.85 -7.80 43.36
C GLY A 199 -10.68 -7.87 42.36
N ARG A 200 -9.46 -7.51 42.77
CA ARG A 200 -8.25 -7.70 41.95
C ARG A 200 -7.84 -9.16 41.88
N VAL A 201 -7.31 -9.59 40.74
CA VAL A 201 -6.75 -10.93 40.58
C VAL A 201 -5.37 -10.97 41.22
N VAL A 202 -5.10 -12.01 42.00
CA VAL A 202 -3.78 -12.27 42.59
C VAL A 202 -3.25 -13.58 42.05
N ALA A 203 -2.10 -13.50 41.40
CA ALA A 203 -1.33 -14.67 41.02
C ALA A 203 -0.06 -14.70 41.87
N ALA A 204 0.19 -15.82 42.56
CA ALA A 204 1.33 -16.01 43.45
C ALA A 204 2.08 -17.30 43.10
N ALA A 205 3.41 -17.26 43.15
CA ALA A 205 4.25 -18.42 42.89
C ALA A 205 5.51 -18.38 43.76
N VAL A 206 5.86 -19.52 44.33
CA VAL A 206 7.10 -19.68 45.10
C VAL A 206 8.28 -19.73 44.15
N GLY A 207 9.34 -18.98 44.46
CA GLY A 207 10.57 -19.03 43.67
C GLY A 207 11.47 -20.20 44.05
N ASP A 208 12.24 -20.06 45.13
CA ASP A 208 13.11 -21.12 45.67
C ASP A 208 12.46 -21.70 46.94
N SER A 209 12.31 -20.88 47.99
CA SER A 209 11.57 -21.23 49.21
C SER A 209 10.73 -20.05 49.67
N ALA A 210 9.56 -20.33 50.26
CA ALA A 210 8.70 -19.37 50.95
C ALA A 210 8.35 -19.93 52.34
N GLY A 211 7.87 -19.06 53.24
CA GLY A 211 7.48 -19.46 54.60
C GLY A 211 6.02 -19.11 54.89
N CYS A 212 5.77 -17.86 55.28
CA CYS A 212 4.42 -17.37 55.57
C CYS A 212 3.63 -17.08 54.28
N LEU A 213 2.39 -17.58 54.21
CA LEU A 213 1.39 -17.28 53.18
C LEU A 213 0.31 -16.32 53.71
N PRO A 214 -0.44 -15.65 52.81
CA PRO A 214 -1.67 -14.95 53.18
C PRO A 214 -2.71 -15.99 53.60
N ASP A 215 -3.22 -15.84 54.82
CA ASP A 215 -4.00 -16.81 55.59
C ASP A 215 -3.15 -17.79 56.43
N ARG A 216 -3.38 -17.77 57.75
CA ARG A 216 -2.42 -18.20 58.79
C ARG A 216 -2.24 -19.73 58.93
N SER A 217 -2.78 -20.52 58.00
CA SER A 217 -2.96 -21.98 58.14
C SER A 217 -2.12 -22.84 57.19
N LEU A 218 -1.41 -22.26 56.21
CA LEU A 218 -0.60 -23.00 55.24
C LEU A 218 0.87 -22.61 55.32
N LEU A 219 1.68 -23.46 55.95
CA LEU A 219 3.14 -23.40 55.89
C LEU A 219 3.59 -24.09 54.59
N VAL A 220 4.34 -23.36 53.75
CA VAL A 220 5.01 -23.95 52.58
C VAL A 220 6.28 -24.65 53.08
N SER A 221 6.43 -25.93 52.77
CA SER A 221 7.61 -26.71 53.15
C SER A 221 8.86 -26.19 52.43
N PHE A 222 10.05 -26.50 52.95
CA PHE A 222 11.31 -26.09 52.34
C PHE A 222 11.38 -26.53 50.87
N ARG A 223 11.63 -25.57 49.97
CA ARG A 223 11.72 -25.77 48.52
C ARG A 223 10.49 -26.34 47.83
N GLN A 224 9.33 -26.31 48.49
CA GLN A 224 8.10 -26.83 47.94
C GLN A 224 7.59 -25.96 46.78
N PRO A 225 7.40 -26.54 45.58
CA PRO A 225 6.71 -25.85 44.50
C PRO A 225 5.26 -25.54 44.89
N TRP A 226 4.88 -24.27 44.76
CA TRP A 226 3.55 -23.79 45.11
C TRP A 226 3.14 -22.62 44.21
N ALA A 227 1.91 -22.66 43.72
CA ALA A 227 1.32 -21.63 42.88
C ALA A 227 -0.15 -21.42 43.23
N LEU A 228 -0.64 -20.17 43.10
CA LEU A 228 -2.01 -19.78 43.38
C LEU A 228 -2.47 -18.69 42.40
N VAL A 229 -3.73 -18.76 41.99
CA VAL A 229 -4.45 -17.71 41.25
C VAL A 229 -5.84 -17.54 41.89
N GLY A 230 -6.11 -16.37 42.46
CA GLY A 230 -7.38 -16.07 43.16
C GLY A 230 -7.84 -14.63 43.00
N ILE A 231 -8.93 -14.27 43.67
CA ILE A 231 -9.46 -12.89 43.73
C ILE A 231 -9.29 -12.35 45.16
N LEU A 232 -8.76 -11.13 45.30
CA LEU A 232 -8.65 -10.47 46.61
C LEU A 232 -10.03 -10.21 47.22
N GLY A 233 -10.25 -10.76 48.41
CA GLY A 233 -11.54 -10.71 49.12
C GLY A 233 -12.60 -11.66 48.57
N GLY A 234 -12.23 -12.57 47.67
CA GLY A 234 -13.11 -13.63 47.15
C GLY A 234 -13.20 -14.84 48.08
N ASP A 235 -14.14 -15.73 47.79
CA ASP A 235 -14.37 -17.00 48.49
C ASP A 235 -13.38 -18.10 48.04
N ALA A 236 -13.31 -19.21 48.78
CA ALA A 236 -12.40 -20.33 48.47
C ALA A 236 -12.65 -20.94 47.07
N LEU A 237 -13.92 -20.89 46.59
CA LEU A 237 -14.30 -21.30 45.23
C LEU A 237 -13.71 -20.40 44.14
N SER A 238 -13.28 -19.19 44.49
CA SER A 238 -12.62 -18.25 43.60
C SER A 238 -11.09 -18.39 43.58
N THR A 239 -10.53 -19.46 44.13
CA THR A 239 -9.08 -19.67 44.21
C THR A 239 -8.67 -21.00 43.56
N ALA A 240 -7.74 -20.93 42.62
CA ALA A 240 -7.04 -22.09 42.08
C ALA A 240 -5.66 -22.17 42.72
N GLU A 241 -5.30 -23.32 43.30
CA GLU A 241 -4.04 -23.54 44.00
C GLU A 241 -3.47 -24.92 43.61
N ASP A 242 -2.16 -25.01 43.38
CA ASP A 242 -1.45 -26.27 43.17
C ASP A 242 -0.15 -26.28 43.99
N LYS A 243 0.21 -27.46 44.50
CA LYS A 243 1.42 -27.70 45.29
C LYS A 243 2.02 -29.06 44.97
N ARG A 244 3.35 -29.14 44.91
CA ARG A 244 4.07 -30.40 44.66
C ARG A 244 5.01 -30.71 45.81
N GLU A 245 5.29 -31.99 46.05
CA GLU A 245 6.29 -32.38 47.04
C GLU A 245 7.70 -32.16 46.51
N TYR A 246 8.60 -31.72 47.39
CA TYR A 246 10.02 -31.57 47.08
C TYR A 246 10.79 -32.82 47.50
N HIS A 247 11.31 -33.57 46.54
CA HIS A 247 12.20 -34.70 46.79
C HIS A 247 13.66 -34.26 46.64
N GLY A 248 14.53 -34.61 47.59
CA GLY A 248 15.94 -34.21 47.62
C GLY A 248 16.78 -34.63 46.40
N SER A 249 16.27 -35.53 45.55
CA SER A 249 16.85 -35.91 44.24
C SER A 249 16.57 -34.91 43.11
N GLY A 250 15.69 -33.93 43.35
CA GLY A 250 15.49 -32.71 42.55
C GLY A 250 14.43 -32.77 41.44
N THR A 251 13.80 -33.91 41.16
CA THR A 251 12.59 -33.93 40.32
C THR A 251 11.37 -33.54 41.14
N THR A 252 10.90 -32.32 40.95
CA THR A 252 9.54 -31.94 41.35
C THR A 252 8.78 -31.61 40.08
N GLY A 253 7.54 -32.10 39.97
CA GLY A 253 6.65 -31.60 38.92
C GLY A 253 6.45 -30.09 39.04
N LEU A 254 5.97 -29.46 37.98
CA LEU A 254 5.58 -28.06 38.03
C LEU A 254 4.23 -27.94 38.77
N ALA A 255 4.20 -27.22 39.88
CA ALA A 255 2.95 -26.73 40.47
C ALA A 255 2.37 -25.65 39.56
N VAL A 256 1.14 -25.83 39.08
CA VAL A 256 0.50 -24.90 38.12
C VAL A 256 -0.91 -24.55 38.59
N ALA A 257 -1.14 -23.28 38.89
CA ALA A 257 -2.45 -22.73 39.19
C ALA A 257 -2.95 -21.89 38.01
N GLN A 258 -4.17 -22.16 37.53
CA GLN A 258 -4.75 -21.48 36.38
C GLN A 258 -6.21 -21.10 36.63
N ARG A 259 -6.61 -19.91 36.18
CA ARG A 259 -8.01 -19.48 36.20
C ARG A 259 -8.34 -18.59 35.01
N GLU A 260 -9.54 -18.80 34.46
CA GLU A 260 -10.09 -18.02 33.35
C GLU A 260 -10.88 -16.80 33.87
N PHE A 261 -10.74 -15.68 33.18
CA PHE A 261 -11.42 -14.41 33.44
C PHE A 261 -12.01 -13.86 32.12
N LEU A 262 -12.93 -12.91 32.24
CA LEU A 262 -13.57 -12.23 31.12
C LEU A 262 -13.26 -10.73 31.23
N THR A 263 -12.69 -10.16 30.18
CA THR A 263 -12.48 -8.70 30.11
C THR A 263 -13.81 -7.96 29.93
N TYR A 264 -13.82 -6.65 30.20
CA TYR A 264 -14.99 -5.78 30.02
C TYR A 264 -15.52 -5.79 28.59
N ASP A 265 -14.65 -6.10 27.64
CA ASP A 265 -14.95 -6.15 26.22
C ASP A 265 -15.22 -7.58 25.70
N GLY A 266 -15.39 -8.55 26.61
CA GLY A 266 -15.87 -9.91 26.31
C GLY A 266 -14.80 -10.92 25.90
N THR A 267 -13.52 -10.58 26.00
CA THR A 267 -12.40 -11.49 25.68
C THR A 267 -12.08 -12.38 26.88
N ARG A 268 -12.04 -13.70 26.65
CA ARG A 268 -11.65 -14.67 27.68
C ARG A 268 -10.13 -14.81 27.74
N PHE A 269 -9.57 -14.74 28.93
CA PHE A 269 -8.14 -14.92 29.15
C PHE A 269 -7.85 -15.76 30.40
N THR A 270 -6.75 -16.48 30.37
CA THR A 270 -6.28 -17.30 31.49
C THR A 270 -5.11 -16.60 32.17
N VAL A 271 -5.18 -16.53 33.50
CA VAL A 271 -4.04 -16.20 34.36
C VAL A 271 -3.45 -17.50 34.87
N THR A 272 -2.16 -17.72 34.61
CA THR A 272 -1.40 -18.88 35.07
C THR A 272 -0.31 -18.42 36.03
N ALA A 273 -0.18 -19.09 37.16
CA ALA A 273 0.99 -19.05 38.02
C ALA A 273 1.63 -20.44 38.05
N PHE A 274 2.95 -20.51 38.02
CA PHE A 274 3.65 -21.79 38.11
C PHE A 274 4.94 -21.70 38.94
N SER A 275 5.30 -22.81 39.57
CA SER A 275 6.48 -22.98 40.41
C SER A 275 6.96 -24.43 40.33
N GLY A 276 8.28 -24.68 40.34
CA GLY A 276 8.84 -26.02 40.24
C GLY A 276 10.36 -26.01 40.15
N TRP A 277 10.94 -27.18 39.93
CA TRP A 277 12.38 -27.38 39.78
C TRP A 277 12.69 -28.04 38.44
N ILE A 278 13.59 -27.45 37.64
CA ILE A 278 13.99 -27.97 36.33
C ILE A 278 15.50 -28.22 36.29
N LYS A 279 15.97 -29.12 35.42
CA LYS A 279 17.41 -29.31 35.17
C LYS A 279 17.94 -28.12 34.36
N GLY A 280 18.94 -27.43 34.90
CA GLY A 280 19.60 -26.29 34.24
C GLY A 280 21.12 -26.38 34.32
N LEU A 281 21.80 -25.76 33.36
CA LEU A 281 23.26 -25.58 33.38
C LEU A 281 23.58 -24.33 34.21
N VAL A 282 24.36 -24.47 35.27
CA VAL A 282 24.73 -23.36 36.15
C VAL A 282 26.25 -23.17 36.09
N ALA A 283 26.69 -21.94 35.83
CA ALA A 283 28.09 -21.55 35.95
C ALA A 283 28.41 -21.20 37.42
N PRO A 284 29.59 -21.54 37.95
CA PRO A 284 29.99 -21.14 39.30
C PRO A 284 30.02 -19.61 39.44
N HIS A 285 29.59 -19.09 40.59
CA HIS A 285 29.54 -17.65 40.85
C HIS A 285 30.93 -16.99 40.75
N GLY A 286 31.10 -16.07 39.79
CA GLY A 286 32.25 -15.13 39.76
C GLY A 286 33.14 -15.11 38.50
N CYS A 287 32.92 -15.95 37.49
CA CYS A 287 33.77 -15.97 36.28
C CYS A 287 32.98 -15.74 34.97
N SER A 288 33.63 -15.09 34.00
CA SER A 288 33.18 -14.99 32.60
C SER A 288 33.29 -16.37 31.91
N PRO A 289 32.42 -16.73 30.95
CA PRO A 289 32.29 -18.10 30.49
C PRO A 289 33.43 -18.49 29.52
N SER A 290 34.45 -19.18 30.03
CA SER A 290 35.28 -20.08 29.22
C SER A 290 34.76 -21.52 29.38
N ALA A 291 34.63 -22.23 28.27
CA ALA A 291 33.81 -23.43 28.07
C ALA A 291 34.30 -24.75 28.73
N ALA A 292 34.69 -24.76 30.00
CA ALA A 292 35.05 -26.01 30.68
C ALA A 292 34.62 -26.01 32.16
N LEU A 293 33.53 -26.74 32.43
CA LEU A 293 32.85 -27.05 33.71
C LEU A 293 31.49 -26.35 33.93
N LEU A 294 30.47 -26.80 33.19
CA LEU A 294 29.06 -26.58 33.54
C LEU A 294 28.54 -27.81 34.31
N SER A 295 27.97 -27.60 35.49
CA SER A 295 27.29 -28.65 36.26
C SER A 295 25.80 -28.66 35.95
N LEU A 296 25.21 -29.83 35.73
CA LEU A 296 23.75 -30.02 35.65
C LEU A 296 23.18 -29.97 37.07
N LEU A 297 22.56 -28.85 37.45
CA LEU A 297 21.94 -28.64 38.75
C LEU A 297 20.44 -28.36 38.62
N TRP A 298 19.70 -28.70 39.66
CA TRP A 298 18.28 -28.37 39.75
C TRP A 298 18.11 -26.90 40.11
N VAL A 299 17.47 -26.14 39.23
CA VAL A 299 17.23 -24.71 39.41
C VAL A 299 15.74 -24.44 39.60
N PRO A 300 15.37 -23.48 40.47
CA PRO A 300 13.99 -23.09 40.65
C PRO A 300 13.46 -22.44 39.36
N HIS A 301 12.25 -22.85 38.99
CA HIS A 301 11.52 -22.39 37.83
C HIS A 301 10.15 -21.89 38.26
N ASN A 302 9.94 -20.59 38.17
CA ASN A 302 8.67 -19.96 38.52
C ASN A 302 8.30 -18.87 37.54
N GLY A 303 7.00 -18.60 37.44
CA GLY A 303 6.53 -17.57 36.54
C GLY A 303 5.03 -17.38 36.52
N PHE A 304 4.64 -16.43 35.69
CA PHE A 304 3.26 -16.00 35.48
C PHE A 304 2.99 -15.82 33.99
N LYS A 305 1.81 -16.22 33.54
CA LYS A 305 1.32 -15.97 32.18
C LYS A 305 -0.09 -15.39 32.21
N VAL A 306 -0.37 -14.46 31.30
CA VAL A 306 -1.70 -13.92 31.01
C VAL A 306 -1.88 -13.97 29.50
N GLU A 307 -2.80 -14.79 29.03
CA GLU A 307 -3.00 -15.08 27.61
C GLU A 307 -4.46 -15.40 27.30
N VAL A 308 -4.90 -15.15 26.06
CA VAL A 308 -6.25 -15.46 25.59
C VAL A 308 -6.46 -16.98 25.59
N SER A 309 -7.62 -17.44 26.08
CA SER A 309 -7.86 -18.86 26.36
C SER A 309 -8.70 -19.59 25.31
N LYS A 310 -9.62 -18.91 24.61
CA LYS A 310 -10.62 -19.52 23.72
C LYS A 310 -10.77 -18.83 22.36
N GLY A 311 -9.66 -18.33 21.82
CA GLY A 311 -9.65 -17.51 20.60
C GLY A 311 -10.13 -16.08 20.84
N VAL A 312 -9.99 -15.24 19.82
CA VAL A 312 -10.34 -13.81 19.88
C VAL A 312 -11.61 -13.57 19.08
N ILE A 313 -12.57 -12.81 19.63
CA ILE A 313 -13.76 -12.37 18.88
C ILE A 313 -13.41 -11.08 18.14
N LEU A 314 -13.49 -11.13 16.83
CA LEU A 314 -13.40 -9.96 15.96
C LEU A 314 -14.76 -9.29 15.85
N HIS A 315 -14.75 -7.96 15.88
CA HIS A 315 -15.92 -7.13 15.63
C HIS A 315 -15.75 -6.49 14.25
N LEU A 316 -16.76 -6.60 13.40
CA LEU A 316 -16.72 -6.12 12.04
C LEU A 316 -17.86 -5.12 11.79
N VAL A 317 -17.67 -4.28 10.78
CA VAL A 317 -18.66 -3.26 10.40
C VAL A 317 -19.90 -3.91 9.77
N ASP A 318 -19.70 -4.93 8.94
CA ASP A 318 -20.76 -5.57 8.16
C ASP A 318 -21.30 -6.86 8.78
N ASP A 319 -22.46 -7.32 8.27
CA ASP A 319 -22.98 -8.66 8.53
C ASP A 319 -22.09 -9.72 7.85
N VAL A 320 -21.59 -10.65 8.66
CA VAL A 320 -20.68 -11.73 8.28
C VAL A 320 -21.21 -13.11 8.65
N ARG A 321 -22.52 -13.28 8.89
CA ARG A 321 -23.12 -14.61 9.13
C ARG A 321 -22.86 -15.63 8.02
N SER A 322 -22.51 -15.14 6.83
CA SER A 322 -22.11 -16.00 5.71
C SER A 322 -20.76 -16.69 5.91
N TRP A 323 -19.92 -16.21 6.83
CA TRP A 323 -18.61 -16.79 7.14
C TRP A 323 -18.80 -17.94 8.14
N LEU A 324 -18.30 -19.11 7.78
CA LEU A 324 -18.55 -20.35 8.48
C LEU A 324 -17.32 -20.83 9.27
N PRO A 325 -17.53 -21.63 10.33
CA PRO A 325 -16.42 -22.26 11.02
C PRO A 325 -15.56 -23.11 10.07
N GLY A 326 -14.23 -22.97 10.19
CA GLY A 326 -13.26 -23.57 9.29
C GLY A 326 -12.91 -22.74 8.06
N ASP A 327 -13.64 -21.65 7.78
CA ASP A 327 -13.24 -20.70 6.74
C ASP A 327 -11.97 -19.95 7.17
N ARG A 328 -11.17 -19.56 6.18
CA ARG A 328 -9.94 -18.81 6.36
C ARG A 328 -10.15 -17.33 6.04
N ILE A 329 -9.66 -16.46 6.91
CA ILE A 329 -9.67 -15.01 6.72
C ILE A 329 -8.23 -14.47 6.73
N VAL A 330 -8.07 -13.28 6.15
CA VAL A 330 -6.87 -12.45 6.25
C VAL A 330 -7.25 -11.08 6.83
N ILE A 331 -6.42 -10.56 7.72
CA ILE A 331 -6.54 -9.21 8.29
C ILE A 331 -5.39 -8.36 7.73
N ALA A 332 -5.73 -7.22 7.14
CA ALA A 332 -4.78 -6.30 6.53
C ALA A 332 -3.83 -5.66 7.55
N SER A 333 -2.61 -5.34 7.10
CA SER A 333 -1.71 -4.49 7.88
C SER A 333 -2.32 -3.11 8.07
N THR A 334 -2.14 -2.49 9.24
CA THR A 334 -2.43 -1.06 9.44
C THR A 334 -1.17 -0.27 9.73
N ASP A 335 -0.03 -0.79 9.30
CA ASP A 335 1.30 -0.22 9.56
C ASP A 335 2.12 -0.09 8.26
N TYR A 336 3.35 0.43 8.34
CA TYR A 336 4.17 0.69 7.14
C TYR A 336 4.60 -0.57 6.40
N SER A 337 4.62 -1.73 7.05
CA SER A 337 4.93 -2.99 6.38
C SER A 337 3.68 -3.77 6.03
N MET A 338 3.58 -4.14 4.77
CA MET A 338 2.58 -5.09 4.27
C MET A 338 2.72 -6.50 4.87
N HIS A 339 3.90 -6.90 5.34
CA HIS A 339 4.16 -8.22 5.94
C HIS A 339 3.59 -8.39 7.37
N GLN A 340 2.78 -7.43 7.82
CA GLN A 340 1.98 -7.54 9.04
C GLN A 340 0.53 -7.96 8.76
N ALA A 341 0.17 -8.30 7.52
CA ALA A 341 -1.08 -9.01 7.27
C ALA A 341 -1.04 -10.40 7.94
N GLU A 342 -2.14 -10.81 8.56
CA GLU A 342 -2.21 -12.07 9.32
C GLU A 342 -3.41 -12.91 8.88
N GLU A 343 -3.22 -14.23 8.79
CA GLU A 343 -4.27 -15.19 8.45
C GLU A 343 -4.74 -15.97 9.67
N PHE A 344 -6.05 -16.22 9.74
CA PHE A 344 -6.67 -16.99 10.81
C PHE A 344 -7.77 -17.89 10.26
N ASN A 345 -8.01 -19.02 10.93
CA ASN A 345 -9.19 -19.83 10.70
C ASN A 345 -10.31 -19.42 11.64
N LEU A 346 -11.55 -19.50 11.17
CA LEU A 346 -12.72 -19.20 11.98
C LEU A 346 -13.11 -20.40 12.86
N LEU A 347 -13.31 -20.13 14.15
CA LEU A 347 -13.81 -21.09 15.13
C LEU A 347 -15.34 -21.01 15.21
N PRO A 348 -16.01 -22.09 15.66
CA PRO A 348 -17.41 -22.03 16.05
C PRO A 348 -17.63 -20.94 17.10
N CYS A 349 -18.63 -20.09 16.87
CA CYS A 349 -18.98 -19.00 17.78
C CYS A 349 -20.50 -18.88 17.97
N PRO A 350 -21.12 -19.79 18.74
CA PRO A 350 -22.55 -19.70 19.09
C PRO A 350 -22.92 -18.38 19.80
N GLU A 351 -21.96 -17.74 20.45
CA GLU A 351 -22.12 -16.47 21.17
C GLU A 351 -21.96 -15.22 20.27
N CYS A 352 -21.50 -15.37 19.02
CA CYS A 352 -21.23 -14.24 18.14
C CYS A 352 -22.53 -13.61 17.60
N LYS A 353 -22.55 -12.28 17.54
CA LYS A 353 -23.56 -11.52 16.79
C LYS A 353 -23.33 -11.63 15.29
N ASN A 354 -24.27 -11.11 14.50
CA ASN A 354 -24.22 -11.15 13.03
C ASN A 354 -22.96 -10.49 12.44
N ASN A 355 -22.34 -9.55 13.15
CA ASN A 355 -21.14 -8.81 12.73
C ASN A 355 -19.87 -9.25 13.50
N GLN A 356 -19.88 -10.47 14.05
CA GLN A 356 -18.77 -10.99 14.85
C GLN A 356 -18.37 -12.38 14.36
N VAL A 357 -17.07 -12.64 14.42
CA VAL A 357 -16.49 -13.97 14.18
C VAL A 357 -15.41 -14.24 15.22
N LYS A 358 -15.12 -15.51 15.46
CA LYS A 358 -14.06 -15.92 16.40
C LYS A 358 -12.91 -16.53 15.61
N ILE A 359 -11.69 -16.08 15.89
CA ILE A 359 -10.46 -16.58 15.24
C ILE A 359 -9.72 -17.58 16.12
N ASP A 360 -9.05 -18.54 15.47
CA ASP A 360 -8.00 -19.34 16.09
C ASP A 360 -6.72 -18.51 16.24
N GLY A 361 -5.90 -18.82 17.25
CA GLY A 361 -4.62 -18.14 17.44
C GLY A 361 -4.67 -16.76 18.11
N SER A 362 -3.49 -16.14 18.12
CA SER A 362 -3.20 -14.90 18.83
C SER A 362 -2.52 -13.93 17.85
N PRO A 363 -3.12 -12.77 17.56
CA PRO A 363 -2.54 -11.77 16.67
C PRO A 363 -1.14 -11.35 17.13
N LEU A 364 -0.23 -11.16 16.18
CA LEU A 364 1.13 -10.70 16.45
C LEU A 364 1.23 -9.17 16.36
N TYR A 365 0.39 -8.55 15.54
CA TYR A 365 0.45 -7.12 15.24
C TYR A 365 -0.82 -6.36 15.66
N LEU A 366 -0.70 -5.04 15.66
CA LEU A 366 -1.80 -4.12 15.87
C LEU A 366 -2.56 -3.94 14.56
N HIS A 367 -3.86 -4.21 14.58
CA HIS A 367 -4.77 -3.88 13.49
C HIS A 367 -5.82 -2.90 14.00
N ILE A 368 -5.77 -1.67 13.49
CA ILE A 368 -6.71 -0.62 13.88
C ILE A 368 -8.14 -1.00 13.49
N GLY A 369 -9.10 -0.77 14.37
CA GLY A 369 -10.52 -0.94 14.11
C GLY A 369 -11.34 0.29 14.46
N GLU A 370 -10.69 1.46 14.49
CA GLU A 370 -11.32 2.74 14.81
C GLU A 370 -10.99 3.80 13.73
N VAL A 371 -11.90 4.76 13.54
CA VAL A 371 -11.63 5.97 12.75
C VAL A 371 -10.80 6.93 13.62
N ILE A 372 -9.60 7.28 13.16
CA ILE A 372 -8.63 8.06 13.93
C ILE A 372 -8.48 9.45 13.30
N ASP A 373 -8.63 10.50 14.11
CA ASP A 373 -8.44 11.90 13.69
C ASP A 373 -9.32 12.39 12.50
N GLY A 374 -10.39 11.64 12.19
CA GLY A 374 -11.28 11.87 11.04
C GLY A 374 -10.92 11.07 9.80
N ILE A 375 -9.95 10.15 9.87
CA ILE A 375 -9.51 9.28 8.78
C ILE A 375 -9.81 7.83 9.16
N ASP A 376 -10.48 7.11 8.26
CA ASP A 376 -10.82 5.71 8.48
C ASP A 376 -9.61 4.81 8.22
N MET A 377 -8.90 4.47 9.30
CA MET A 377 -7.71 3.62 9.29
C MET A 377 -8.01 2.16 9.67
N ARG A 378 -9.29 1.76 9.65
CA ARG A 378 -9.73 0.43 10.04
C ARG A 378 -9.17 -0.62 9.10
N ALA A 379 -8.66 -1.72 9.64
CA ALA A 379 -8.10 -2.81 8.88
C ALA A 379 -9.19 -3.55 8.10
N GLU A 380 -8.91 -3.87 6.85
CA GLU A 380 -9.71 -4.77 6.04
C GLU A 380 -9.56 -6.22 6.54
N VAL A 381 -10.67 -6.95 6.55
CA VAL A 381 -10.75 -8.37 6.88
C VAL A 381 -11.41 -9.09 5.70
N GLY A 382 -10.64 -9.91 4.99
CA GLY A 382 -11.07 -10.61 3.78
C GLY A 382 -11.28 -12.10 3.99
N LEU A 383 -12.35 -12.65 3.41
CA LEU A 383 -12.64 -14.09 3.40
C LEU A 383 -11.95 -14.76 2.20
N LEU A 384 -11.00 -15.64 2.48
CA LEU A 384 -10.22 -16.35 1.46
C LEU A 384 -10.93 -17.62 0.97
N THR A 385 -11.67 -18.31 1.84
CA THR A 385 -12.30 -19.60 1.51
C THR A 385 -13.53 -19.45 0.62
N ARG A 386 -13.61 -20.25 -0.44
CA ARG A 386 -14.82 -20.42 -1.28
C ARG A 386 -15.17 -21.88 -1.50
N ASN A 387 -16.39 -22.16 -1.94
CA ASN A 387 -16.84 -23.53 -2.15
C ASN A 387 -16.50 -24.10 -3.54
N ILE A 388 -16.10 -23.25 -4.49
CA ILE A 388 -15.47 -23.65 -5.75
C ILE A 388 -14.00 -23.29 -5.67
N LEU A 389 -13.11 -24.28 -5.61
CA LEU A 389 -11.66 -24.09 -5.58
C LEU A 389 -11.04 -24.50 -6.91
N ILE A 390 -10.23 -23.64 -7.49
CA ILE A 390 -9.35 -23.98 -8.62
C ILE A 390 -7.92 -23.80 -8.15
N GLN A 391 -7.11 -24.85 -8.30
CA GLN A 391 -5.73 -24.82 -7.83
C GLN A 391 -4.73 -25.53 -8.74
N GLY A 392 -3.49 -25.05 -8.71
CA GLY A 392 -2.33 -25.79 -9.22
C GLY A 392 -1.78 -26.76 -8.16
N GLU A 393 -1.52 -28.00 -8.54
CA GLU A 393 -0.77 -28.96 -7.71
C GLU A 393 0.72 -28.62 -7.74
N MET A 394 1.32 -28.42 -6.58
CA MET A 394 2.68 -27.90 -6.47
C MET A 394 3.66 -29.00 -6.06
N GLU A 395 4.91 -28.86 -6.48
CA GLU A 395 6.01 -29.65 -5.93
C GLU A 395 6.48 -29.07 -4.57
N ASP A 396 7.08 -29.90 -3.73
CA ASP A 396 7.51 -29.52 -2.37
C ASP A 396 8.62 -28.44 -2.33
N SER A 397 9.32 -28.24 -3.44
CA SER A 397 10.43 -27.29 -3.57
C SER A 397 10.59 -26.82 -5.01
N CYS A 398 11.34 -25.74 -5.22
CA CYS A 398 11.68 -25.32 -6.58
C CYS A 398 12.54 -26.37 -7.31
N TYR A 399 12.34 -26.51 -8.62
CA TYR A 399 13.06 -27.45 -9.47
C TYR A 399 13.36 -26.87 -10.86
N GLY A 400 14.37 -27.45 -11.52
CA GLY A 400 14.70 -27.14 -12.93
C GLY A 400 14.96 -25.65 -13.17
N GLN A 401 14.50 -25.15 -14.32
CA GLN A 401 14.64 -23.74 -14.74
C GLN A 401 13.44 -22.87 -14.28
N ASN A 402 12.83 -23.21 -13.14
CA ASN A 402 11.63 -22.54 -12.63
C ASN A 402 11.93 -21.35 -11.71
N GLN A 403 12.91 -20.51 -12.10
CA GLN A 403 13.36 -19.33 -11.34
C GLN A 403 13.89 -19.63 -9.92
N CYS A 404 14.50 -20.81 -9.71
CA CYS A 404 14.97 -21.27 -8.40
C CYS A 404 16.11 -20.44 -7.79
N GLN A 405 16.76 -19.60 -8.60
CA GLN A 405 17.74 -18.62 -8.14
C GLN A 405 17.11 -17.47 -7.34
N PHE A 406 15.80 -17.24 -7.48
CA PHE A 406 15.08 -16.18 -6.76
C PHE A 406 14.01 -16.71 -5.80
N PHE A 407 13.45 -17.89 -6.06
CA PHE A 407 12.38 -18.49 -5.27
C PHE A 407 12.77 -19.89 -4.79
N SER A 408 12.59 -20.16 -3.50
CA SER A 408 12.86 -21.48 -2.91
C SER A 408 11.72 -22.48 -3.10
N PHE A 409 10.58 -22.05 -3.65
CA PHE A 409 9.36 -22.81 -3.84
C PHE A 409 9.00 -22.91 -5.32
N ASP A 410 8.16 -23.91 -5.66
CA ASP A 410 7.66 -24.09 -7.02
C ASP A 410 6.77 -22.91 -7.43
N THR A 411 7.13 -22.24 -8.54
CA THR A 411 6.37 -21.12 -9.11
C THR A 411 5.55 -21.53 -10.34
N PHE A 412 5.44 -22.83 -10.65
CA PHE A 412 4.72 -23.34 -11.81
C PHE A 412 3.28 -23.74 -11.45
N GLY A 413 2.46 -22.74 -11.08
CA GLY A 413 1.05 -22.92 -10.73
C GLY A 413 0.14 -23.20 -11.94
N GLY A 414 -1.16 -23.36 -11.67
CA GLY A 414 -2.16 -23.43 -12.74
C GLY A 414 -2.59 -22.05 -13.25
N HIS A 415 -3.18 -21.91 -14.43
CA HIS A 415 -3.67 -20.60 -14.90
C HIS A 415 -5.01 -20.66 -15.63
N ILE A 416 -5.70 -19.53 -15.75
CA ILE A 416 -6.93 -19.41 -16.52
C ILE A 416 -6.70 -18.40 -17.64
N LYS A 417 -7.01 -18.80 -18.88
CA LYS A 417 -6.89 -17.91 -20.05
C LYS A 417 -8.17 -17.93 -20.87
N ILE A 418 -8.73 -16.74 -21.08
CA ILE A 418 -9.91 -16.48 -21.87
C ILE A 418 -9.48 -15.71 -23.11
N LEU A 419 -9.74 -16.28 -24.30
CA LEU A 419 -9.44 -15.67 -25.59
C LEU A 419 -10.69 -14.98 -26.16
N ARG A 420 -10.51 -14.17 -27.20
CA ARG A 420 -11.61 -13.53 -27.96
C ARG A 420 -12.68 -14.49 -28.47
N ASN A 421 -13.86 -13.92 -28.76
CA ASN A 421 -15.02 -14.59 -29.35
C ASN A 421 -15.58 -15.73 -28.48
N PHE A 422 -15.35 -15.73 -27.16
CA PHE A 422 -16.05 -16.63 -26.26
C PHE A 422 -17.55 -16.30 -26.25
N SER A 423 -18.39 -17.29 -25.97
CA SER A 423 -19.85 -17.10 -25.92
C SER A 423 -20.33 -16.50 -24.60
N SER A 424 -19.79 -16.98 -23.47
CA SER A 424 -20.12 -16.45 -22.13
C SER A 424 -19.05 -16.83 -21.12
N VAL A 425 -18.65 -15.90 -20.25
CA VAL A 425 -17.75 -16.17 -19.13
C VAL A 425 -18.25 -15.42 -17.89
N HIS A 426 -18.57 -16.16 -16.83
CA HIS A 426 -18.93 -15.60 -15.54
C HIS A 426 -18.31 -16.40 -14.42
N MET A 427 -17.66 -15.71 -13.49
CA MET A 427 -17.07 -16.34 -12.30
C MET A 427 -17.57 -15.61 -11.06
N SER A 428 -18.23 -16.35 -10.17
CA SER A 428 -18.63 -15.83 -8.87
C SER A 428 -18.44 -16.81 -7.73
N GLY A 429 -17.92 -16.35 -6.59
CA GLY A 429 -17.69 -17.20 -5.42
C GLY A 429 -16.65 -18.31 -5.66
N VAL A 430 -15.52 -17.95 -6.31
CA VAL A 430 -14.45 -18.88 -6.71
C VAL A 430 -13.15 -18.55 -5.96
N GLU A 431 -12.52 -19.57 -5.38
CA GLU A 431 -11.19 -19.50 -4.78
C GLU A 431 -10.15 -19.98 -5.80
N LEU A 432 -9.07 -19.23 -5.94
CA LEU A 432 -7.94 -19.49 -6.82
C LEU A 432 -6.68 -19.53 -5.96
N LYS A 433 -6.06 -20.71 -5.86
CA LYS A 433 -4.89 -20.95 -5.01
C LYS A 433 -3.77 -21.61 -5.79
N ASN A 434 -2.52 -21.24 -5.54
CA ASN A 434 -1.37 -21.82 -6.25
C ASN A 434 -1.51 -21.67 -7.78
N MET A 435 -2.07 -20.55 -8.20
CA MET A 435 -2.29 -20.20 -9.60
C MET A 435 -1.25 -19.19 -10.08
N GLY A 436 -1.10 -19.02 -11.38
CA GLY A 436 -0.10 -18.18 -12.00
C GLY A 436 1.26 -18.88 -12.15
N GLN A 437 2.06 -18.42 -13.10
CA GLN A 437 3.43 -18.88 -13.32
C GLN A 437 4.34 -17.67 -13.57
N GLN A 438 5.64 -17.77 -13.28
CA GLN A 438 6.65 -16.77 -13.65
C GLN A 438 6.99 -16.81 -15.16
N ILE A 439 5.95 -16.92 -15.99
CA ILE A 439 5.96 -17.03 -17.45
C ILE A 439 4.91 -16.04 -17.96
N LEU A 440 5.27 -15.23 -18.96
CA LEU A 440 4.38 -14.23 -19.56
C LEU A 440 3.09 -14.89 -20.08
N GLY A 441 1.93 -14.31 -19.75
CA GLY A 441 0.62 -14.78 -20.18
C GLY A 441 0.02 -15.94 -19.38
N SER A 442 0.69 -16.44 -18.33
CA SER A 442 0.20 -17.49 -17.42
C SER A 442 -0.21 -16.89 -16.07
N TYR A 443 -1.46 -16.42 -15.98
CA TYR A 443 -2.00 -15.71 -14.79
C TYR A 443 -3.22 -16.44 -14.18
N PRO A 444 -3.50 -16.27 -12.87
CA PRO A 444 -4.67 -16.88 -12.24
C PRO A 444 -5.97 -16.61 -12.99
N VAL A 445 -6.17 -15.37 -13.48
CA VAL A 445 -7.22 -15.03 -14.45
C VAL A 445 -6.63 -14.10 -15.51
N HIS A 446 -6.72 -14.49 -16.79
CA HIS A 446 -6.21 -13.71 -17.91
C HIS A 446 -7.27 -13.58 -19.02
N PHE A 447 -7.79 -12.37 -19.22
CA PHE A 447 -8.54 -12.02 -20.41
C PHE A 447 -7.56 -11.51 -21.47
N HIS A 448 -7.33 -12.33 -22.49
CA HIS A 448 -6.29 -12.10 -23.49
C HIS A 448 -6.92 -11.71 -24.83
N MET A 449 -6.76 -10.43 -25.17
CA MET A 449 -7.25 -9.82 -26.40
C MET A 449 -8.73 -10.09 -26.65
N ALA A 450 -9.56 -10.07 -25.59
CA ALA A 450 -10.97 -10.44 -25.67
C ALA A 450 -11.86 -9.34 -26.26
N GLU A 451 -11.31 -8.15 -26.51
CA GLU A 451 -12.02 -6.97 -27.02
C GLU A 451 -13.14 -6.51 -26.08
N ASP A 452 -14.28 -6.04 -26.60
CA ASP A 452 -15.39 -5.56 -25.79
C ASP A 452 -16.14 -6.75 -25.18
N VAL A 453 -16.18 -6.86 -23.84
CA VAL A 453 -16.88 -7.95 -23.11
C VAL A 453 -18.14 -7.48 -22.37
N ASP A 454 -18.57 -6.25 -22.67
CA ASP A 454 -19.79 -5.58 -22.22
C ASP A 454 -20.85 -5.57 -23.33
N GLU A 455 -21.93 -4.79 -23.16
CA GLU A 455 -22.99 -4.67 -24.16
C GLU A 455 -22.48 -4.15 -25.52
N ARG A 456 -21.34 -3.43 -25.56
CA ARG A 456 -20.75 -2.98 -26.83
C ARG A 456 -20.17 -4.13 -27.65
N GLY A 457 -19.74 -5.19 -26.98
CA GLY A 457 -19.31 -6.45 -27.59
C GLY A 457 -20.46 -7.32 -28.07
N GLY A 458 -21.72 -6.91 -27.86
CA GLY A 458 -22.90 -7.70 -28.19
C GLY A 458 -23.26 -8.75 -27.12
N TYR A 459 -22.71 -8.64 -25.91
CA TYR A 459 -23.04 -9.53 -24.80
C TYR A 459 -24.33 -9.06 -24.10
N ASP A 460 -25.42 -9.81 -24.26
CA ASP A 460 -26.68 -9.58 -23.53
C ASP A 460 -26.51 -9.64 -22.00
N ARG A 461 -25.54 -10.43 -21.56
CA ARG A 461 -25.08 -10.53 -20.18
C ARG A 461 -23.58 -10.22 -20.16
N PRO A 462 -23.19 -8.98 -19.79
CA PRO A 462 -21.79 -8.59 -19.70
C PRO A 462 -20.97 -9.51 -18.80
N THR A 463 -19.73 -9.77 -19.23
CA THR A 463 -18.80 -10.64 -18.52
C THR A 463 -18.39 -10.02 -17.18
N TYR A 464 -18.35 -10.83 -16.12
CA TYR A 464 -17.91 -10.37 -14.80
C TYR A 464 -17.08 -11.41 -14.04
N LEU A 465 -16.22 -10.88 -13.17
CA LEU A 465 -15.62 -11.56 -12.04
C LEU A 465 -16.19 -10.94 -10.76
N ASP A 466 -16.91 -11.73 -9.96
CA ASP A 466 -17.58 -11.24 -8.75
C ASP A 466 -17.25 -12.12 -7.55
N ASN A 467 -16.67 -11.56 -6.49
CA ASN A 467 -16.49 -12.27 -5.24
C ASN A 467 -15.50 -13.45 -5.35
N LEU A 468 -14.39 -13.23 -6.06
CA LEU A 468 -13.27 -14.16 -6.16
C LEU A 468 -12.30 -13.98 -4.98
N ALA A 469 -11.64 -15.07 -4.58
CA ALA A 469 -10.52 -15.03 -3.65
C ALA A 469 -9.27 -15.63 -4.33
N ILE A 470 -8.32 -14.78 -4.71
CA ILE A 470 -7.09 -15.14 -5.44
C ILE A 470 -5.93 -15.00 -4.47
N HIS A 471 -5.33 -16.12 -4.04
CA HIS A 471 -4.29 -16.03 -3.03
C HIS A 471 -3.20 -17.10 -3.08
N HIS A 472 -2.02 -16.73 -2.57
CA HIS A 472 -0.81 -17.57 -2.63
C HIS A 472 -0.52 -17.96 -4.08
N CYS A 473 -0.49 -16.95 -4.96
CA CYS A 473 -0.37 -17.13 -6.39
C CYS A 473 1.03 -16.71 -6.87
N PHE A 474 1.52 -17.43 -7.87
CA PHE A 474 2.88 -17.27 -8.40
C PHE A 474 2.94 -16.37 -9.62
N SER A 475 1.91 -15.58 -9.86
CA SER A 475 1.94 -14.39 -10.70
C SER A 475 0.78 -13.47 -10.29
N ARG A 476 0.35 -12.60 -11.21
CA ARG A 476 -0.67 -11.54 -11.05
C ARG A 476 -1.98 -12.05 -10.44
N CYS A 477 -2.95 -11.20 -10.18
CA CYS A 477 -4.31 -11.61 -9.79
C CYS A 477 -5.20 -11.73 -11.03
N VAL A 478 -5.64 -10.59 -11.57
CA VAL A 478 -6.46 -10.47 -12.77
C VAL A 478 -5.69 -9.65 -13.80
N ALA A 479 -5.37 -10.28 -14.93
CA ALA A 479 -4.75 -9.63 -16.07
C ALA A 479 -5.79 -9.37 -17.16
N ILE A 480 -5.89 -8.11 -17.57
CA ILE A 480 -6.77 -7.64 -18.63
C ILE A 480 -5.84 -7.11 -19.74
N HIS A 481 -5.87 -7.77 -20.88
CA HIS A 481 -5.01 -7.47 -22.03
C HIS A 481 -5.90 -7.26 -23.24
N GLY A 482 -5.87 -6.07 -23.84
CA GLY A 482 -6.67 -5.74 -25.04
C GLY A 482 -8.17 -6.02 -24.87
N THR A 483 -8.67 -5.87 -23.64
CA THR A 483 -10.04 -6.20 -23.23
C THR A 483 -10.67 -4.98 -22.57
N HIS A 484 -11.95 -4.76 -22.85
CA HIS A 484 -12.69 -3.55 -22.44
C HIS A 484 -14.04 -3.91 -21.84
N GLY A 485 -14.52 -3.10 -20.89
CA GLY A 485 -15.86 -3.27 -20.31
C GLY A 485 -15.99 -4.39 -19.27
N LEU A 486 -14.88 -4.98 -18.79
CA LEU A 486 -14.94 -6.04 -17.78
C LEU A 486 -15.32 -5.48 -16.41
N LEU A 487 -16.27 -6.14 -15.72
CA LEU A 487 -16.55 -5.89 -14.31
C LEU A 487 -15.73 -6.84 -13.43
N VAL A 488 -14.88 -6.28 -12.56
CA VAL A 488 -14.16 -6.98 -11.50
C VAL A 488 -14.65 -6.43 -10.16
N LYS A 489 -15.38 -7.26 -9.43
CA LYS A 489 -16.11 -6.87 -8.23
C LYS A 489 -15.82 -7.77 -7.05
N ASP A 490 -15.79 -7.20 -5.85
CA ASP A 490 -15.71 -7.95 -4.59
C ASP A 490 -14.53 -8.96 -4.55
N THR A 491 -13.48 -8.72 -5.33
CA THR A 491 -12.41 -9.69 -5.53
C THR A 491 -11.23 -9.40 -4.61
N ILE A 492 -10.74 -10.44 -3.95
CA ILE A 492 -9.57 -10.37 -3.07
C ILE A 492 -8.35 -10.91 -3.82
N GLY A 493 -7.25 -10.15 -3.81
CA GLY A 493 -5.92 -10.61 -4.21
C GLY A 493 -4.97 -10.58 -3.02
N TYR A 494 -4.39 -11.71 -2.62
CA TYR A 494 -3.55 -11.80 -1.43
C TYR A 494 -2.32 -12.70 -1.61
N ASP A 495 -1.13 -12.21 -1.23
CA ASP A 495 0.15 -12.93 -1.39
C ASP A 495 0.37 -13.41 -2.83
N THR A 496 0.56 -12.45 -3.73
CA THR A 496 0.73 -12.69 -5.17
C THR A 496 2.03 -12.09 -5.69
N LEU A 497 2.64 -12.72 -6.70
CA LEU A 497 3.89 -12.23 -7.32
C LEU A 497 3.61 -11.35 -8.56
N GLY A 498 4.28 -10.21 -8.66
CA GLY A 498 4.07 -9.21 -9.71
C GLY A 498 2.78 -8.39 -9.52
N HIS A 499 2.47 -7.51 -10.48
CA HIS A 499 1.29 -6.64 -10.39
C HIS A 499 -0.02 -7.45 -10.20
N CYS A 500 -0.87 -7.11 -9.23
CA CYS A 500 -2.06 -7.91 -8.91
C CYS A 500 -3.21 -7.69 -9.93
N PHE A 501 -3.89 -6.55 -9.90
CA PHE A 501 -4.86 -6.15 -10.92
C PHE A 501 -4.13 -5.38 -12.02
N PHE A 502 -4.01 -5.96 -13.21
CA PHE A 502 -3.03 -5.54 -14.22
C PHE A 502 -3.69 -5.30 -15.58
N LEU A 503 -3.53 -4.09 -16.11
CA LEU A 503 -3.81 -3.74 -17.51
C LEU A 503 -2.50 -3.79 -18.31
N GLU A 504 -2.45 -4.54 -19.40
CA GLU A 504 -1.18 -4.94 -20.02
C GLU A 504 -0.59 -3.91 -21.00
N ASP A 505 -1.36 -3.44 -21.97
CA ASP A 505 -0.81 -2.77 -23.15
C ASP A 505 -1.24 -1.31 -23.35
N GLY A 506 -2.00 -0.74 -22.42
CA GLY A 506 -2.40 0.67 -22.44
C GLY A 506 -3.63 0.97 -23.29
N THR A 507 -4.31 -0.06 -23.79
CA THR A 507 -5.52 0.08 -24.61
C THR A 507 -6.81 -0.20 -23.85
N GLU A 508 -6.71 -0.91 -22.72
CA GLU A 508 -7.81 -1.45 -21.93
C GLU A 508 -8.64 -0.34 -21.29
N GLN A 509 -9.95 -0.32 -21.51
CA GLN A 509 -10.81 0.83 -21.18
C GLN A 509 -12.17 0.35 -20.72
N ARG A 510 -12.91 1.21 -20.02
CA ARG A 510 -14.25 0.98 -19.48
C ARG A 510 -14.35 -0.22 -18.51
N ASN A 511 -13.22 -0.78 -18.10
CA ASN A 511 -13.22 -1.80 -17.07
C ASN A 511 -13.56 -1.16 -15.73
N THR A 512 -14.31 -1.88 -14.91
CA THR A 512 -14.76 -1.40 -13.60
C THR A 512 -14.22 -2.31 -12.51
N PHE A 513 -13.36 -1.75 -11.67
CA PHE A 513 -12.88 -2.34 -10.42
C PHE A 513 -13.73 -1.78 -9.27
N TYR A 514 -14.64 -2.58 -8.76
CA TYR A 514 -15.58 -2.19 -7.70
C TYR A 514 -15.36 -3.01 -6.42
N HIS A 515 -15.04 -2.36 -5.31
CA HIS A 515 -14.95 -3.00 -3.99
C HIS A 515 -13.97 -4.19 -3.95
N ASN A 516 -12.81 -4.07 -4.63
CA ASN A 516 -11.77 -5.09 -4.60
C ASN A 516 -10.73 -4.81 -3.51
N LEU A 517 -10.14 -5.87 -2.97
CA LEU A 517 -9.13 -5.80 -1.91
C LEU A 517 -7.85 -6.47 -2.38
N GLY A 518 -6.75 -5.72 -2.43
CA GLY A 518 -5.43 -6.26 -2.71
C GLY A 518 -4.49 -6.11 -1.52
N LEU A 519 -3.78 -7.19 -1.20
CA LEU A 519 -2.96 -7.37 0.00
C LEU A 519 -1.66 -8.08 -0.37
N LEU A 520 -0.56 -7.65 0.25
CA LEU A 520 0.73 -8.32 0.14
C LEU A 520 1.17 -8.61 -1.32
N THR A 521 1.14 -7.60 -2.19
CA THR A 521 1.60 -7.73 -3.58
C THR A 521 3.13 -7.68 -3.66
N ARG A 522 3.77 -8.78 -4.04
CA ARG A 522 5.22 -9.01 -3.95
C ARG A 522 5.89 -8.95 -5.33
N SER A 523 7.21 -8.80 -5.37
CA SER A 523 7.96 -8.81 -6.64
C SER A 523 7.89 -10.14 -7.39
N GLY A 524 7.92 -10.05 -8.72
CA GLY A 524 8.05 -11.16 -9.66
C GLY A 524 9.16 -10.90 -10.67
N THR A 525 9.32 -11.80 -11.64
CA THR A 525 10.39 -11.77 -12.64
C THR A 525 9.89 -11.46 -14.05
N ILE A 526 8.57 -11.48 -14.28
CA ILE A 526 7.95 -11.43 -15.62
C ILE A 526 8.31 -10.13 -16.36
N LEU A 527 8.01 -8.97 -15.79
CA LEU A 527 8.35 -7.66 -16.36
C LEU A 527 9.47 -6.98 -15.56
N PRO A 528 10.26 -6.06 -16.15
CA PRO A 528 11.20 -5.23 -15.40
C PRO A 528 10.54 -4.51 -14.22
N SER A 529 9.32 -4.00 -14.42
CA SER A 529 8.51 -3.33 -13.40
C SER A 529 8.13 -4.24 -12.21
N ASP A 530 8.04 -5.56 -12.43
CA ASP A 530 7.72 -6.55 -11.38
C ASP A 530 8.92 -6.81 -10.44
N ARG A 531 10.15 -6.44 -10.85
CA ARG A 531 11.39 -6.90 -10.21
C ARG A 531 11.78 -6.06 -9.01
N ASN A 532 12.23 -6.73 -7.95
CA ASN A 532 12.99 -6.07 -6.88
C ASN A 532 14.42 -5.75 -7.32
N GLU A 533 15.20 -5.11 -6.45
CA GLU A 533 16.59 -4.74 -6.71
C GLU A 533 17.47 -5.93 -7.15
N ALA A 534 17.43 -7.04 -6.43
CA ALA A 534 18.26 -8.21 -6.74
C ALA A 534 17.92 -8.81 -8.11
N MET A 535 16.63 -8.95 -8.43
CA MET A 535 16.16 -9.44 -9.72
C MET A 535 16.49 -8.46 -10.85
N CYS A 536 16.35 -7.16 -10.62
CA CYS A 536 16.64 -6.11 -11.60
C CYS A 536 18.12 -6.11 -12.03
N LEU A 537 19.03 -6.31 -11.07
CA LEU A 537 20.47 -6.36 -11.34
C LEU A 537 20.92 -7.70 -11.96
N ALA A 538 20.24 -8.80 -11.63
CA ALA A 538 20.60 -10.13 -12.10
C ALA A 538 20.02 -10.46 -13.49
N ILE A 539 18.78 -10.07 -13.78
CA ILE A 539 18.10 -10.38 -15.04
C ILE A 539 18.49 -9.34 -16.09
N ARG A 540 19.46 -9.69 -16.94
CA ARG A 540 20.04 -8.80 -17.96
C ARG A 540 19.97 -9.39 -19.37
N SER A 541 19.16 -10.42 -19.59
CA SER A 541 19.03 -11.09 -20.90
C SER A 541 18.40 -10.23 -22.00
N HIS A 542 17.76 -9.11 -21.64
CA HIS A 542 16.98 -8.27 -22.56
C HIS A 542 17.43 -6.80 -22.59
N VAL A 543 18.59 -6.49 -22.00
CA VAL A 543 19.25 -5.18 -22.14
C VAL A 543 20.19 -5.17 -23.33
N TYR A 544 20.58 -3.98 -23.80
CA TYR A 544 21.57 -3.87 -24.87
C TYR A 544 23.00 -3.91 -24.32
N GLY A 545 23.86 -4.74 -24.93
CA GLY A 545 25.27 -4.86 -24.56
C GLY A 545 25.46 -5.24 -23.09
N ASN A 546 26.35 -4.51 -22.40
CA ASN A 546 26.71 -4.77 -21.00
C ASN A 546 26.04 -3.79 -20.04
N TYR A 547 24.88 -3.22 -20.39
CA TYR A 547 24.17 -2.29 -19.52
C TYR A 547 23.77 -2.94 -18.19
N ILE A 548 23.91 -2.17 -17.10
CA ILE A 548 23.50 -2.57 -15.75
C ILE A 548 22.26 -1.73 -15.43
N PRO A 549 21.08 -2.35 -15.29
CA PRO A 549 19.86 -1.65 -14.91
C PRO A 549 20.02 -0.87 -13.61
N VAL A 550 19.35 0.29 -13.53
CA VAL A 550 19.28 1.10 -12.32
C VAL A 550 17.95 0.81 -11.62
N PRO A 551 17.93 0.07 -10.49
CA PRO A 551 16.69 -0.43 -9.90
C PRO A 551 15.61 0.61 -9.65
N SER A 552 16.00 1.81 -9.21
CA SER A 552 15.09 2.89 -8.85
C SER A 552 14.41 3.58 -10.04
N THR A 553 14.97 3.43 -11.26
CA THR A 553 14.42 4.02 -12.48
C THR A 553 13.93 2.99 -13.47
N ASP A 554 14.45 1.78 -13.43
CA ASP A 554 14.19 0.76 -14.46
C ASP A 554 13.21 -0.32 -13.98
N CYS A 555 13.14 -0.56 -12.67
CA CYS A 555 12.36 -1.64 -12.05
C CYS A 555 11.56 -1.08 -10.85
N MET A 556 11.35 -1.90 -9.80
CA MET A 556 10.78 -1.49 -8.51
C MET A 556 9.47 -0.69 -8.66
N ALA A 557 8.53 -1.31 -9.37
CA ALA A 557 7.24 -0.69 -9.67
C ALA A 557 6.04 -1.60 -9.40
N VAL A 558 6.24 -2.66 -8.61
CA VAL A 558 5.21 -3.63 -8.27
C VAL A 558 4.01 -2.90 -7.67
N SER A 559 2.84 -3.18 -8.24
CA SER A 559 1.62 -2.45 -7.89
C SER A 559 0.45 -3.37 -7.64
N THR A 560 -0.37 -3.06 -6.64
CA THR A 560 -1.61 -3.80 -6.44
C THR A 560 -2.58 -3.54 -7.59
N PHE A 561 -2.75 -2.27 -7.99
CA PHE A 561 -3.49 -1.89 -9.20
C PHE A 561 -2.55 -1.19 -10.18
N TRP A 562 -2.26 -1.85 -11.29
CA TRP A 562 -1.47 -1.32 -12.40
C TRP A 562 -2.41 -0.92 -13.54
N ILE A 563 -2.62 0.38 -13.69
CA ILE A 563 -3.63 0.95 -14.58
C ILE A 563 -2.92 1.66 -15.75
N ALA A 564 -2.78 0.93 -16.86
CA ALA A 564 -2.06 1.38 -18.05
C ALA A 564 -2.81 2.45 -18.87
N ASN A 565 -4.13 2.55 -18.68
CA ASN A 565 -5.00 3.50 -19.35
C ASN A 565 -6.00 4.13 -18.34
N PRO A 566 -6.14 5.47 -18.31
CA PRO A 566 -6.91 6.16 -17.28
C PRO A 566 -8.43 6.00 -17.42
N ASN A 567 -8.96 5.59 -18.58
CA ASN A 567 -10.41 5.41 -18.77
C ASN A 567 -10.89 4.07 -18.18
N ASN A 568 -10.68 3.86 -16.88
CA ASN A 568 -11.19 2.72 -16.13
C ASN A 568 -11.73 3.21 -14.78
N ASN A 569 -12.76 2.54 -14.27
CA ASN A 569 -13.42 2.94 -13.03
C ASN A 569 -12.81 2.21 -11.84
N LEU A 570 -12.30 2.95 -10.86
CA LEU A 570 -11.80 2.44 -9.58
C LEU A 570 -12.67 3.01 -8.47
N ILE A 571 -13.54 2.17 -7.92
CA ILE A 571 -14.55 2.56 -6.94
C ILE A 571 -14.45 1.64 -5.71
N GLU A 572 -14.27 2.24 -4.53
CA GLU A 572 -14.28 1.55 -3.23
C GLU A 572 -13.25 0.42 -3.09
N ASN A 573 -12.13 0.48 -3.83
CA ASN A 573 -11.07 -0.53 -3.73
C ASN A 573 -10.10 -0.21 -2.59
N ALA A 574 -9.46 -1.24 -2.04
CA ALA A 574 -8.40 -1.12 -1.05
C ALA A 574 -7.11 -1.76 -1.57
N ALA A 575 -6.02 -0.98 -1.60
CA ALA A 575 -4.65 -1.46 -1.82
C ALA A 575 -3.88 -1.40 -0.49
N ALA A 576 -3.98 -2.49 0.25
CA ALA A 576 -3.58 -2.64 1.65
C ALA A 576 -2.22 -3.36 1.78
N GLY A 577 -1.28 -3.02 0.90
CA GLY A 577 0.10 -3.49 0.96
C GLY A 577 0.66 -3.95 -0.38
N ALA A 578 1.57 -3.17 -0.93
CA ALA A 578 2.36 -3.49 -2.12
C ALA A 578 3.85 -3.23 -1.89
N GLN A 579 4.67 -4.01 -2.57
CA GLN A 579 6.12 -3.87 -2.55
C GLN A 579 6.57 -2.47 -2.99
N ASP A 580 5.82 -1.77 -3.85
CA ASP A 580 6.08 -0.37 -4.20
C ASP A 580 4.81 0.50 -4.11
N VAL A 581 3.83 0.34 -5.01
CA VAL A 581 2.69 1.28 -5.13
C VAL A 581 1.34 0.59 -4.94
N GLY A 582 0.41 1.21 -4.21
CA GLY A 582 -0.94 0.67 -4.08
C GLY A 582 -1.70 0.73 -5.41
N ILE A 583 -1.96 1.94 -5.90
CA ILE A 583 -2.60 2.19 -7.20
C ILE A 583 -1.65 3.04 -8.06
N TRP A 584 -1.27 2.54 -9.23
CA TRP A 584 -0.42 3.27 -10.17
C TRP A 584 -1.12 3.45 -11.52
N TYR A 585 -1.41 4.71 -11.86
CA TYR A 585 -1.71 5.13 -13.24
C TYR A 585 -0.39 5.41 -13.97
N ILE A 586 0.03 4.46 -14.80
CA ILE A 586 1.28 4.49 -15.55
C ILE A 586 0.98 4.41 -17.03
N PHE A 587 1.54 5.31 -17.83
CA PHE A 587 1.04 5.49 -19.20
C PHE A 587 1.93 4.84 -20.24
N HIS A 588 1.29 4.18 -21.20
CA HIS A 588 1.95 3.69 -22.40
C HIS A 588 1.84 4.78 -23.47
N ARG A 589 2.98 5.39 -23.83
CA ARG A 589 3.02 6.48 -24.83
C ARG A 589 2.47 6.04 -26.18
N VAL A 590 2.72 4.79 -26.54
CA VAL A 590 2.02 4.07 -27.61
C VAL A 590 1.59 2.73 -27.04
N PRO A 591 0.49 2.13 -27.54
CA PRO A 591 0.15 0.75 -27.19
C PRO A 591 1.34 -0.18 -27.39
N THR A 592 1.53 -1.11 -26.46
CA THR A 592 2.63 -2.08 -26.48
C THR A 592 2.15 -3.45 -26.91
N GLY A 593 3.05 -4.43 -26.92
CA GLY A 593 2.71 -5.84 -27.05
C GLY A 593 1.88 -6.16 -28.29
N GLN A 594 0.78 -6.89 -28.11
CA GLN A 594 -0.10 -7.28 -29.23
C GLN A 594 -1.06 -6.16 -29.64
N SER A 595 -1.11 -5.08 -28.86
CA SER A 595 -1.94 -3.91 -29.15
C SER A 595 -1.20 -2.82 -29.92
N GLU A 596 0.07 -3.02 -30.27
CA GLU A 596 0.90 -2.05 -31.00
C GLU A 596 0.20 -1.53 -32.26
N GLY A 597 0.20 -0.20 -32.44
CA GLY A 597 -0.43 0.47 -33.58
C GLY A 597 -1.95 0.69 -33.49
N ARG A 598 -2.63 0.24 -32.42
CA ARG A 598 -4.10 0.39 -32.28
C ARG A 598 -4.57 1.82 -32.02
N TYR A 599 -3.74 2.64 -31.37
CA TYR A 599 -4.05 4.03 -31.03
C TYR A 599 -2.86 4.94 -31.38
N PRO A 600 -3.11 6.24 -31.63
CA PRO A 600 -2.04 7.20 -31.89
C PRO A 600 -1.16 7.41 -30.66
N GLU A 601 0.01 8.01 -30.90
CA GLU A 601 0.94 8.38 -29.85
C GLU A 601 0.32 9.36 -28.86
N GLY A 602 0.56 9.11 -27.57
CA GLY A 602 0.07 9.88 -26.44
C GLY A 602 -1.38 9.61 -26.07
N GLN A 603 -2.12 8.71 -26.76
CA GLN A 603 -3.55 8.51 -26.49
C GLN A 603 -3.86 8.27 -25.00
N ALA A 604 -3.14 7.34 -24.34
CA ALA A 604 -3.36 7.04 -22.92
C ALA A 604 -3.03 8.23 -22.00
N GLU A 605 -2.05 9.07 -22.36
CA GLU A 605 -1.67 10.27 -21.59
C GLU A 605 -2.73 11.36 -21.65
N HIS A 606 -3.52 11.41 -22.73
CA HIS A 606 -4.54 12.45 -22.94
C HIS A 606 -5.97 11.98 -22.64
N THR A 607 -6.17 10.68 -22.45
CA THR A 607 -7.49 10.09 -22.22
C THR A 607 -8.08 10.57 -20.89
N PRO A 608 -9.35 11.03 -20.84
CA PRO A 608 -10.01 11.39 -19.58
C PRO A 608 -10.06 10.23 -18.58
N LEU A 609 -9.84 10.56 -17.31
CA LEU A 609 -9.95 9.61 -16.20
C LEU A 609 -11.38 9.06 -16.12
N GLY A 610 -11.49 7.74 -15.89
CA GLY A 610 -12.74 7.12 -15.45
C GLY A 610 -13.14 7.57 -14.04
N VAL A 611 -14.11 6.88 -13.43
CA VAL A 611 -14.52 7.20 -12.07
C VAL A 611 -13.43 6.78 -11.08
N PHE A 612 -12.93 7.70 -10.26
CA PHE A 612 -12.12 7.40 -9.09
C PHE A 612 -12.84 7.85 -7.82
N TYR A 613 -13.33 6.89 -7.03
CA TYR A 613 -14.14 7.21 -5.86
C TYR A 613 -13.83 6.30 -4.66
N ASN A 614 -13.57 6.91 -3.50
CA ASN A 614 -13.54 6.26 -2.19
C ASN A 614 -12.57 5.07 -2.08
N ASN A 615 -11.42 5.15 -2.76
CA ASN A 615 -10.37 4.13 -2.68
C ASN A 615 -9.46 4.33 -1.44
N ARG A 616 -8.95 3.23 -0.89
CA ARG A 616 -8.02 3.21 0.26
C ARG A 616 -6.66 2.68 -0.16
N VAL A 617 -5.59 3.31 0.30
CA VAL A 617 -4.21 2.93 -0.03
C VAL A 617 -3.29 3.06 1.17
N HIS A 618 -2.74 1.95 1.65
CA HIS A 618 -1.83 1.96 2.80
C HIS A 618 -0.84 0.80 2.79
N SER A 619 0.15 0.88 3.68
CA SER A 619 1.18 -0.14 3.86
C SER A 619 2.04 -0.38 2.61
N ASN A 620 2.14 0.63 1.73
CA ASN A 620 2.94 0.60 0.50
C ASN A 620 4.32 1.23 0.71
N PHE A 621 5.33 0.68 0.05
CA PHE A 621 6.72 1.13 0.22
C PHE A 621 7.02 2.49 -0.43
N LYS A 622 6.47 2.77 -1.61
CA LYS A 622 6.73 3.98 -2.39
C LYS A 622 5.55 4.93 -2.38
N ALA A 623 4.36 4.49 -2.75
CA ALA A 623 3.20 5.38 -2.76
C ALA A 623 1.88 4.65 -2.53
N GLY A 624 0.92 5.33 -1.91
CA GLY A 624 -0.45 4.88 -1.91
C GLY A 624 -1.06 4.98 -3.31
N LEU A 625 -1.16 6.20 -3.83
CA LEU A 625 -1.57 6.49 -5.21
C LEU A 625 -0.42 7.15 -5.98
N PHE A 626 -0.15 6.71 -7.21
CA PHE A 626 0.83 7.33 -8.10
C PHE A 626 0.21 7.59 -9.48
N ILE A 627 0.19 8.85 -9.91
CA ILE A 627 -0.26 9.27 -11.24
C ILE A 627 0.90 9.94 -11.96
N GLY A 628 1.34 9.31 -13.05
CA GLY A 628 2.48 9.76 -13.85
C GLY A 628 3.49 8.62 -14.05
N LYS A 629 4.58 8.93 -14.76
CA LYS A 629 5.50 7.93 -15.33
C LYS A 629 4.83 7.12 -16.44
N GLY A 630 5.66 6.48 -17.23
CA GLY A 630 5.23 5.60 -18.30
C GLY A 630 6.09 4.35 -18.34
N VAL A 631 6.00 3.62 -19.44
CA VAL A 631 6.90 2.50 -19.73
C VAL A 631 7.67 2.76 -21.01
N LYS A 632 8.87 2.19 -21.10
CA LYS A 632 9.66 2.23 -22.34
C LYS A 632 8.98 1.37 -23.40
N THR A 633 8.58 2.00 -24.50
CA THR A 633 7.86 1.36 -25.61
C THR A 633 8.75 0.96 -26.78
N THR A 634 10.06 1.22 -26.70
CA THR A 634 11.05 0.82 -27.73
C THR A 634 11.87 -0.38 -27.28
N ARG A 635 12.37 -1.18 -28.23
CA ARG A 635 13.33 -2.25 -27.91
C ARG A 635 14.67 -1.68 -27.41
N ALA A 636 15.45 -2.47 -26.70
CA ALA A 636 16.78 -2.06 -26.25
C ALA A 636 17.71 -1.82 -27.45
N SER A 637 18.45 -0.71 -27.46
CA SER A 637 19.40 -0.33 -28.52
C SER A 637 20.65 0.33 -27.94
N ALA A 638 21.60 0.73 -28.79
CA ALA A 638 22.79 1.45 -28.36
C ALA A 638 22.45 2.83 -27.74
N GLU A 639 21.39 3.46 -28.25
CA GLU A 639 20.92 4.78 -27.82
C GLU A 639 20.15 4.73 -26.50
N ASP A 640 19.34 3.67 -26.31
CA ASP A 640 18.67 3.40 -25.04
C ASP A 640 18.80 1.91 -24.69
N PRO A 641 19.79 1.56 -23.86
CA PRO A 641 20.13 0.17 -23.61
C PRO A 641 19.21 -0.54 -22.63
N ARG A 642 18.24 0.18 -22.05
CA ARG A 642 17.30 -0.36 -21.05
C ARG A 642 16.32 -1.35 -21.69
N GLU A 643 15.88 -2.32 -20.90
CA GLU A 643 14.92 -3.36 -21.30
C GLU A 643 13.56 -2.76 -21.71
N TYR A 644 12.88 -3.40 -22.66
CA TYR A 644 11.51 -3.05 -23.05
C TYR A 644 10.56 -3.15 -21.84
N LEU A 645 9.59 -2.24 -21.72
CA LEU A 645 8.66 -2.11 -20.58
C LEU A 645 9.31 -1.80 -19.22
N THR A 646 10.56 -1.34 -19.22
CA THR A 646 11.14 -0.66 -18.06
C THR A 646 10.36 0.61 -17.72
N VAL A 647 10.40 1.07 -16.47
CA VAL A 647 9.75 2.33 -16.09
C VAL A 647 10.40 3.49 -16.84
N ASP A 648 9.57 4.40 -17.34
CA ASP A 648 9.98 5.59 -18.08
C ASP A 648 9.16 6.82 -17.67
N ASN A 649 9.34 7.93 -18.38
CA ASN A 649 8.65 9.18 -18.13
C ASN A 649 7.44 9.35 -19.06
N ALA A 650 6.30 9.66 -18.47
CA ALA A 650 5.10 10.14 -19.15
C ALA A 650 4.37 11.14 -18.25
N ARG A 651 3.54 12.00 -18.85
CA ARG A 651 2.85 13.08 -18.14
C ARG A 651 1.37 13.10 -18.49
N PHE A 652 0.53 12.93 -17.48
CA PHE A 652 -0.91 12.78 -17.67
C PHE A 652 -1.58 14.13 -17.92
N ARG A 653 -2.17 14.33 -19.10
CA ARG A 653 -2.75 15.60 -19.54
C ARG A 653 -4.13 15.33 -20.15
N PRO A 654 -5.16 15.08 -19.34
CA PRO A 654 -6.47 14.68 -19.84
C PRO A 654 -7.14 15.80 -20.64
N HIS A 655 -7.57 15.46 -21.86
CA HIS A 655 -8.28 16.34 -22.78
C HIS A 655 -9.50 15.64 -23.36
N GLN A 656 -10.48 16.42 -23.82
CA GLN A 656 -11.67 15.88 -24.46
C GLN A 656 -11.28 15.00 -25.66
N ASP A 657 -11.88 13.80 -25.75
CA ASP A 657 -11.61 12.80 -26.78
C ASP A 657 -10.14 12.33 -26.88
N ALA A 658 -9.34 12.57 -25.83
CA ALA A 658 -7.89 12.37 -25.81
C ALA A 658 -7.12 13.18 -26.86
N ASP A 659 -7.67 14.33 -27.26
CA ASP A 659 -7.10 15.22 -28.26
C ASP A 659 -6.49 16.46 -27.57
N PRO A 660 -5.16 16.66 -27.61
CA PRO A 660 -4.50 17.79 -26.96
C PRO A 660 -4.87 19.16 -27.54
N GLU A 661 -5.49 19.23 -28.72
CA GLU A 661 -5.98 20.49 -29.31
C GLU A 661 -7.38 20.88 -28.78
N LYS A 662 -8.07 19.95 -28.09
CA LYS A 662 -9.38 20.20 -27.48
C LYS A 662 -9.24 20.71 -26.05
N PRO A 663 -10.32 21.15 -25.38
CA PRO A 663 -10.23 21.59 -23.99
C PRO A 663 -9.77 20.49 -23.02
N ARG A 664 -9.03 20.91 -21.98
CA ARG A 664 -8.65 20.06 -20.84
C ARG A 664 -9.88 19.53 -20.10
N VAL A 665 -9.82 18.28 -19.65
CA VAL A 665 -10.85 17.63 -18.84
C VAL A 665 -10.24 17.28 -17.48
N PRO A 666 -10.61 17.97 -16.39
CA PRO A 666 -10.01 17.71 -15.08
C PRO A 666 -10.23 16.28 -14.60
N ALA A 667 -9.15 15.60 -14.22
CA ALA A 667 -9.23 14.30 -13.58
C ALA A 667 -9.59 14.44 -12.10
N ILE A 668 -10.70 13.84 -11.67
CA ILE A 668 -11.22 13.98 -10.31
C ILE A 668 -10.84 12.76 -9.47
N ILE A 669 -10.10 13.00 -8.39
CA ILE A 669 -9.77 12.02 -7.35
C ILE A 669 -10.62 12.36 -6.11
N ASP A 670 -11.69 11.61 -5.88
CA ASP A 670 -12.65 11.90 -4.81
C ASP A 670 -12.60 10.83 -3.71
N GLY A 671 -12.50 11.25 -2.45
CA GLY A 671 -12.58 10.36 -1.30
C GLY A 671 -11.35 9.45 -1.10
N LEU A 672 -10.16 9.82 -1.58
CA LEU A 672 -8.96 9.02 -1.36
C LEU A 672 -8.59 8.98 0.13
N ILE A 673 -8.41 7.79 0.67
CA ILE A 673 -7.86 7.58 2.02
C ILE A 673 -6.47 6.96 1.88
N ALA A 674 -5.44 7.69 2.31
CA ALA A 674 -4.06 7.23 2.23
C ALA A 674 -3.37 7.30 3.59
N PHE A 675 -2.86 6.18 4.09
CA PHE A 675 -2.14 6.18 5.37
C PHE A 675 -0.98 5.20 5.42
N LYS A 676 -0.02 5.42 6.32
CA LYS A 676 1.10 4.48 6.57
C LYS A 676 1.83 4.06 5.29
N ASN A 677 1.92 4.95 4.30
CA ASN A 677 2.78 4.73 3.13
C ASN A 677 4.17 5.30 3.45
N ASN A 678 5.21 4.51 3.14
CA ASN A 678 6.58 4.81 3.56
C ASN A 678 7.10 6.13 2.97
N ASP A 679 6.69 6.48 1.75
CA ASP A 679 7.07 7.75 1.12
C ASP A 679 5.85 8.61 0.84
N HIS A 680 5.05 8.34 -0.20
CA HIS A 680 3.93 9.20 -0.56
C HIS A 680 2.57 8.59 -0.17
N GLY A 681 1.67 9.36 0.44
CA GLY A 681 0.25 9.01 0.46
C GLY A 681 -0.32 9.05 -0.95
N ALA A 682 -0.06 10.16 -1.66
CA ALA A 682 -0.27 10.26 -3.09
C ALA A 682 0.78 11.12 -3.80
N TRP A 683 1.05 10.78 -5.05
CA TRP A 683 1.87 11.52 -6.00
C TRP A 683 1.08 11.75 -7.28
N ALA A 684 1.04 12.98 -7.78
CA ALA A 684 0.45 13.28 -9.09
C ALA A 684 1.33 14.26 -9.87
N ARG A 685 1.51 13.97 -11.16
CA ARG A 685 2.19 14.84 -12.12
C ARG A 685 1.43 14.91 -13.44
N GLY A 686 1.31 16.13 -13.98
CA GLY A 686 0.75 16.37 -15.31
C GLY A 686 -0.11 17.64 -15.38
N GLY A 687 -1.19 17.57 -16.15
CA GLY A 687 -2.19 18.62 -16.35
C GLY A 687 -3.23 18.70 -15.23
N ASP A 688 -4.49 18.96 -15.57
CA ASP A 688 -5.54 19.25 -14.59
C ASP A 688 -5.96 18.00 -13.79
N ILE A 689 -5.57 17.94 -12.51
CA ILE A 689 -5.92 16.86 -11.56
C ILE A 689 -6.40 17.49 -10.25
N ILE A 690 -7.59 17.09 -9.79
CA ILE A 690 -8.26 17.65 -8.61
C ILE A 690 -8.48 16.55 -7.57
N PHE A 691 -7.83 16.69 -6.42
CA PHE A 691 -8.09 15.90 -5.22
C PHE A 691 -9.16 16.57 -4.37
N ARG A 692 -10.19 15.83 -3.96
CA ARG A 692 -11.20 16.36 -3.04
C ARG A 692 -11.66 15.35 -2.01
N ASN A 693 -12.12 15.86 -0.87
CA ASN A 693 -12.70 15.06 0.21
C ASN A 693 -11.76 13.91 0.67
N SER A 694 -10.44 14.13 0.64
CA SER A 694 -9.43 13.09 0.83
C SER A 694 -8.78 13.16 2.22
N GLY A 695 -8.26 12.04 2.73
CA GLY A 695 -7.59 11.93 4.02
C GLY A 695 -6.19 11.35 3.90
N PHE A 696 -5.20 12.01 4.52
CA PHE A 696 -3.80 11.59 4.53
C PHE A 696 -3.27 11.50 5.96
N SER A 697 -2.90 10.31 6.45
CA SER A 697 -2.39 10.13 7.84
C SER A 697 -1.12 9.32 7.88
N ASP A 698 -0.13 9.71 8.69
CA ASP A 698 1.07 8.90 8.94
C ASP A 698 1.76 8.45 7.63
N ASN A 699 1.77 9.30 6.60
CA ASN A 699 2.59 9.06 5.41
C ASN A 699 3.92 9.79 5.61
N GLY A 700 4.99 9.33 4.97
CA GLY A 700 6.23 10.12 4.89
C GLY A 700 5.95 11.53 4.33
N ILE A 701 5.16 11.58 3.27
CA ILE A 701 4.69 12.76 2.57
C ILE A 701 3.21 12.52 2.26
N GLY A 702 2.28 13.34 2.77
CA GLY A 702 0.85 13.12 2.55
C GLY A 702 0.47 13.19 1.07
N LEU A 703 0.70 14.33 0.42
CA LEU A 703 0.40 14.54 -1.00
C LEU A 703 1.50 15.37 -1.68
N THR A 704 1.96 14.91 -2.85
CA THR A 704 2.84 15.69 -3.75
C THR A 704 2.13 15.98 -5.06
N LEU A 705 2.08 17.25 -5.45
CA LEU A 705 1.51 17.70 -6.72
C LEU A 705 2.59 18.39 -7.54
N ALA A 706 2.74 17.99 -8.81
CA ALA A 706 3.70 18.55 -9.76
C ALA A 706 2.99 18.89 -11.08
N SER A 707 2.59 20.16 -11.24
CA SER A 707 1.87 20.59 -12.45
C SER A 707 2.81 20.90 -13.60
N ASP A 708 2.35 20.54 -14.80
CA ASP A 708 2.99 20.89 -16.06
C ASP A 708 2.73 22.32 -16.50
N GLY A 709 1.83 23.05 -15.82
CA GLY A 709 1.52 24.45 -16.10
C GLY A 709 2.70 25.41 -15.93
N THR A 710 3.83 24.94 -15.37
CA THR A 710 5.09 25.70 -15.33
C THR A 710 5.90 25.61 -16.63
N PHE A 711 5.54 24.71 -17.55
CA PHE A 711 6.27 24.47 -18.79
C PHE A 711 5.48 25.01 -20.00
N PRO A 712 6.15 25.48 -21.05
CA PRO A 712 5.48 25.92 -22.28
C PRO A 712 4.60 24.85 -22.95
N THR A 713 4.81 23.58 -22.61
CA THR A 713 4.12 22.42 -23.21
C THR A 713 2.68 22.23 -22.74
N ASP A 714 2.27 22.85 -21.64
CA ASP A 714 0.89 22.78 -21.12
C ASP A 714 0.57 24.02 -20.25
N ASP A 715 0.91 25.21 -20.77
CA ASP A 715 0.76 26.47 -20.04
C ASP A 715 -0.67 26.65 -19.47
N GLY A 716 -0.73 27.03 -18.20
CA GLY A 716 -1.95 27.30 -17.46
C GLY A 716 -2.73 26.09 -16.94
N SER A 717 -2.23 24.85 -17.08
CA SER A 717 -2.79 23.73 -16.31
C SER A 717 -2.45 23.85 -14.82
N SER A 718 -3.21 23.17 -13.97
CA SER A 718 -3.01 23.23 -12.52
C SER A 718 -3.47 21.98 -11.80
N LEU A 719 -2.81 21.64 -10.68
CA LEU A 719 -3.27 20.57 -9.80
C LEU A 719 -3.83 21.16 -8.52
N GLU A 720 -4.95 20.61 -8.05
CA GLU A 720 -5.69 21.17 -6.92
C GLU A 720 -5.96 20.13 -5.85
N VAL A 721 -6.00 20.58 -4.59
CA VAL A 721 -6.52 19.79 -3.47
C VAL A 721 -7.48 20.61 -2.63
N THR A 722 -8.66 20.04 -2.33
CA THR A 722 -9.68 20.74 -1.53
C THR A 722 -10.48 19.86 -0.58
N ARG A 723 -10.93 20.42 0.56
CA ARG A 723 -11.75 19.73 1.56
C ARG A 723 -11.10 18.43 2.07
N SER A 724 -9.78 18.48 2.27
CA SER A 724 -8.98 17.31 2.65
C SER A 724 -8.32 17.49 4.01
N ILE A 725 -8.03 16.37 4.68
CA ILE A 725 -7.43 16.33 6.02
C ILE A 725 -6.04 15.71 5.94
N PHE A 726 -5.08 16.32 6.62
CA PHE A 726 -3.69 15.87 6.74
C PHE A 726 -3.31 15.69 8.21
N VAL A 727 -2.81 14.51 8.57
CA VAL A 727 -2.41 14.15 9.92
C VAL A 727 -0.96 13.67 9.90
N GLY A 728 -0.08 14.36 10.65
CA GLY A 728 1.34 14.01 10.72
C GLY A 728 1.59 12.69 11.44
N GLU A 729 1.36 12.67 12.75
CA GLU A 729 1.52 11.47 13.59
C GLU A 729 0.23 11.20 14.38
N SER A 730 -0.55 10.21 13.94
CA SER A 730 -1.82 9.82 14.58
C SER A 730 -1.57 8.97 15.85
N SER A 731 -2.65 8.49 16.49
CA SER A 731 -2.56 7.50 17.57
C SER A 731 -2.31 6.06 17.10
N ASN A 732 -2.19 5.81 15.79
CA ASN A 732 -1.73 4.53 15.27
C ASN A 732 -0.21 4.43 15.38
N PHE A 733 0.27 3.91 16.51
CA PHE A 733 1.70 3.73 16.79
C PHE A 733 2.35 2.59 15.99
N GLY A 734 1.57 1.69 15.40
CA GLY A 734 2.09 0.51 14.72
C GLY A 734 2.65 -0.56 15.67
N SER A 735 3.30 -1.57 15.09
CA SER A 735 3.93 -2.69 15.81
C SER A 735 5.36 -2.92 15.34
N GLN A 736 6.24 -3.30 16.28
CA GLN A 736 7.60 -3.69 15.92
C GLN A 736 7.59 -5.10 15.31
N GLY A 737 8.14 -5.27 14.10
CA GLY A 737 8.22 -6.56 13.41
C GLY A 737 7.67 -6.53 11.98
N GLY A 738 7.51 -7.69 11.36
CA GLY A 738 6.99 -7.82 9.99
C GLY A 738 7.80 -7.06 8.95
N GLN A 739 9.14 -7.09 9.00
CA GLN A 739 10.02 -6.30 8.10
C GLN A 739 9.90 -4.75 8.22
N ASN A 740 9.22 -4.22 9.25
CA ASN A 740 9.28 -2.79 9.55
C ASN A 740 10.73 -2.37 9.79
N SER A 741 11.21 -1.48 8.92
CA SER A 741 12.62 -1.09 8.94
C SER A 741 12.93 -0.03 10.02
N TYR A 742 11.93 0.72 10.51
CA TYR A 742 12.17 1.89 11.36
C TYR A 742 11.22 1.98 12.57
N TRP A 743 11.81 1.91 13.77
CA TRP A 743 11.15 2.06 15.08
C TRP A 743 11.83 3.17 15.88
N GLY A 744 11.09 4.17 16.35
CA GLY A 744 11.67 5.34 17.01
C GLY A 744 10.67 6.17 17.80
N LYS A 745 11.15 7.26 18.40
CA LYS A 745 10.31 8.19 19.16
C LYS A 745 9.46 9.06 18.23
N GLY A 746 8.17 9.12 18.50
CA GLY A 746 7.21 10.06 17.93
C GLY A 746 7.33 11.44 18.58
N ALA A 747 6.47 12.36 18.14
CA ALA A 747 6.46 13.75 18.54
C ALA A 747 6.19 13.96 20.04
N LYS A 748 5.51 13.03 20.72
CA LYS A 748 5.25 13.09 22.18
C LYS A 748 6.16 12.16 22.99
N GLY A 749 7.21 11.61 22.36
CA GLY A 749 8.22 10.76 23.01
C GLY A 749 7.84 9.28 23.09
N GLU A 750 6.66 8.90 22.63
CA GLU A 750 6.23 7.50 22.52
C GLU A 750 6.98 6.75 21.43
N TYR A 751 7.20 5.45 21.61
CA TYR A 751 7.78 4.62 20.55
C TYR A 751 6.71 4.22 19.53
N ARG A 752 7.04 4.38 18.25
CA ARG A 752 6.16 4.07 17.12
C ARG A 752 6.96 3.66 15.89
N THR A 753 6.28 3.12 14.90
CA THR A 753 6.83 2.97 13.55
C THR A 753 6.92 4.31 12.83
N LEU A 754 7.96 4.45 12.01
CA LEU A 754 8.28 5.68 11.30
C LEU A 754 8.47 5.41 9.79
N PRO A 755 8.11 6.38 8.92
CA PRO A 755 8.29 6.23 7.48
C PRO A 755 9.77 6.37 7.12
N ARG A 756 10.31 5.53 6.22
CA ARG A 756 11.65 5.64 5.57
C ARG A 756 12.90 5.69 6.45
N ASN A 757 12.93 6.43 7.55
CA ASN A 757 14.03 6.56 8.49
C ASN A 757 13.55 7.34 9.74
N LYS A 758 14.29 7.23 10.85
CA LYS A 758 14.04 8.02 12.06
C LYS A 758 14.14 9.54 11.81
N THR A 759 15.01 9.96 10.89
CA THR A 759 15.28 11.37 10.56
C THR A 759 14.51 11.88 9.34
N PHE A 760 13.71 11.04 8.68
CA PHE A 760 13.04 11.40 7.43
C PHE A 760 12.08 12.58 7.64
N PRO A 761 12.23 13.70 6.90
CA PRO A 761 11.40 14.87 7.09
C PRO A 761 9.96 14.61 6.62
N ILE A 762 9.03 14.58 7.58
CA ILE A 762 7.61 14.36 7.32
C ILE A 762 6.97 15.65 6.80
N ARG A 763 6.17 15.53 5.73
CA ARG A 763 5.45 16.65 5.13
C ARG A 763 3.98 16.29 4.92
N GLY A 764 3.05 17.16 5.35
CA GLY A 764 1.63 16.95 5.05
C GLY A 764 1.35 17.13 3.56
N PHE A 765 1.69 18.29 3.04
CA PHE A 765 1.60 18.62 1.63
C PHE A 765 2.95 19.09 1.10
N GLN A 766 3.31 18.61 -0.08
CA GLN A 766 4.57 18.90 -0.73
C GLN A 766 4.32 19.58 -2.07
N ILE A 767 4.75 20.84 -2.16
CA ILE A 767 4.73 21.64 -3.38
C ILE A 767 5.90 21.20 -4.26
N TYR A 768 5.60 20.84 -5.50
CA TYR A 768 6.58 20.54 -6.54
C TYR A 768 6.18 21.28 -7.83
N ASP A 769 7.10 21.97 -8.47
CA ASP A 769 6.86 22.71 -9.73
C ASP A 769 5.71 23.73 -9.58
N GLY A 770 4.58 23.55 -10.28
CA GLY A 770 3.35 24.33 -10.14
C GLY A 770 2.78 24.79 -11.48
N PRO A 771 1.61 25.47 -11.51
CA PRO A 771 0.78 25.90 -10.39
C PRO A 771 0.07 24.76 -9.65
N VAL A 772 0.14 24.78 -8.32
CA VAL A 772 -0.66 23.93 -7.42
C VAL A 772 -1.53 24.79 -6.51
N ARG A 773 -2.76 24.34 -6.24
CA ARG A 773 -3.71 25.07 -5.40
C ARG A 773 -4.19 24.21 -4.25
N MET A 774 -4.23 24.79 -3.06
CA MET A 774 -4.80 24.15 -1.87
C MET A 774 -5.88 25.04 -1.27
N ALA A 775 -7.08 24.48 -1.07
CA ALA A 775 -8.18 25.24 -0.49
C ALA A 775 -9.01 24.40 0.49
N LYS A 776 -9.41 24.97 1.63
CA LYS A 776 -10.32 24.30 2.59
C LYS A 776 -9.74 22.99 3.17
N CYS A 777 -8.44 22.97 3.44
CA CYS A 777 -7.77 21.78 4.00
C CYS A 777 -7.46 21.95 5.48
N THR A 778 -7.43 20.84 6.23
CA THR A 778 -7.12 20.83 7.66
C THR A 778 -5.83 20.07 7.93
N PHE A 779 -4.95 20.65 8.76
CA PHE A 779 -3.70 20.01 9.20
C PHE A 779 -3.70 19.75 10.70
N LYS A 780 -3.25 18.56 11.10
CA LYS A 780 -3.17 18.11 12.49
C LYS A 780 -1.82 17.43 12.77
N LYS A 781 -1.30 17.59 13.98
CA LYS A 781 -0.19 16.79 14.56
C LYS A 781 1.13 16.79 13.75
N PHE A 782 1.47 17.89 13.08
CA PHE A 782 2.80 18.10 12.47
C PHE A 782 3.72 18.81 13.45
N THR A 783 4.43 18.04 14.27
CA THR A 783 5.30 18.56 15.33
C THR A 783 6.73 18.08 15.12
N PRO A 784 7.72 18.99 14.97
CA PRO A 784 9.11 18.60 14.81
C PRO A 784 9.69 18.07 16.12
N THR A 785 10.60 17.10 16.02
CA THR A 785 11.43 16.60 17.11
C THR A 785 12.88 17.05 16.93
N VAL A 786 13.75 16.70 17.87
CA VAL A 786 15.20 16.97 17.75
C VAL A 786 15.80 16.27 16.51
N ASP A 787 15.31 15.07 16.19
CA ASP A 787 15.87 14.23 15.13
C ASP A 787 15.17 14.40 13.78
N ARG A 788 13.94 14.92 13.77
CA ARG A 788 13.05 14.88 12.60
C ARG A 788 12.22 16.14 12.47
N TYR A 789 12.26 16.74 11.29
CA TYR A 789 11.30 17.78 10.91
C TYR A 789 9.97 17.14 10.53
N SER A 790 8.87 17.70 11.02
CA SER A 790 7.50 17.32 10.64
C SER A 790 6.71 18.60 10.41
N SER A 791 6.42 18.92 9.15
CA SER A 791 5.80 20.18 8.73
C SER A 791 4.49 19.97 7.99
N ALA A 792 3.50 20.83 8.19
CA ALA A 792 2.23 20.78 7.46
C ALA A 792 2.44 21.00 5.94
N ILE A 793 3.15 22.07 5.55
CA ILE A 793 3.48 22.39 4.16
C ILE A 793 5.00 22.38 3.98
N GLY A 794 5.48 21.76 2.90
CA GLY A 794 6.89 21.76 2.52
C GLY A 794 7.07 21.68 1.00
N PHE A 795 8.31 21.50 0.57
CA PHE A 795 8.69 21.49 -0.86
C PHE A 795 9.37 20.17 -1.23
N PHE A 796 9.35 19.85 -2.53
CA PHE A 796 10.07 18.70 -3.07
C PHE A 796 11.56 18.78 -2.75
N MET A 797 12.14 17.67 -2.29
CA MET A 797 13.54 17.63 -1.88
C MET A 797 14.45 17.58 -3.11
N LYS A 798 15.57 18.34 -3.08
CA LYS A 798 16.57 18.37 -4.17
C LYS A 798 15.94 18.79 -5.49
N ASN A 799 15.06 19.80 -5.47
CA ASN A 799 14.31 20.18 -6.64
C ASN A 799 15.18 20.92 -7.66
N ALA A 800 15.52 20.25 -8.77
CA ALA A 800 16.26 20.84 -9.89
C ALA A 800 15.41 21.75 -10.80
N TRP A 801 14.09 21.77 -10.62
CA TRP A 801 13.15 22.45 -11.51
C TRP A 801 12.57 23.70 -10.86
N GLN A 802 12.23 24.69 -11.68
CA GLN A 802 11.66 25.95 -11.22
C GLN A 802 10.30 25.74 -10.51
N ILE A 803 9.98 26.62 -9.58
CA ILE A 803 8.72 26.61 -8.84
C ILE A 803 7.83 27.78 -9.29
N SER A 804 6.54 27.50 -9.49
CA SER A 804 5.58 28.54 -9.91
C SER A 804 5.24 29.48 -8.74
N PRO A 805 5.29 30.81 -8.92
CA PRO A 805 4.78 31.76 -7.93
C PRO A 805 3.26 31.71 -7.79
N GLN A 806 2.56 31.05 -8.73
CA GLN A 806 1.10 30.85 -8.66
C GLN A 806 0.69 29.66 -7.80
N ASN A 807 1.64 28.95 -7.20
CA ASN A 807 1.34 28.01 -6.13
C ASN A 807 0.65 28.76 -5.01
N ASN A 808 -0.57 28.38 -4.64
CA ASN A 808 -1.36 29.15 -3.69
C ASN A 808 -2.14 28.31 -2.69
N VAL A 809 -2.43 28.92 -1.55
CA VAL A 809 -3.18 28.34 -0.45
C VAL A 809 -4.27 29.31 0.01
N SER A 810 -5.41 28.76 0.43
CA SER A 810 -6.49 29.53 1.05
C SER A 810 -7.35 28.66 1.96
N GLN A 811 -8.01 29.27 2.94
CA GLN A 811 -8.94 28.62 3.85
C GLN A 811 -8.33 27.39 4.54
N ILE A 812 -7.05 27.51 4.95
CA ILE A 812 -6.32 26.43 5.61
C ILE A 812 -6.60 26.46 7.12
N LEU A 813 -7.08 25.35 7.66
CA LEU A 813 -7.23 25.18 9.10
C LEU A 813 -5.98 24.50 9.68
N MET A 814 -5.15 25.27 10.37
CA MET A 814 -4.02 24.75 11.15
C MET A 814 -4.45 24.51 12.60
N GLU A 815 -4.60 23.25 13.01
CA GLU A 815 -4.93 22.96 14.40
C GLU A 815 -3.81 23.35 15.37
N LYS A 816 -4.15 23.54 16.66
CA LYS A 816 -3.18 23.80 17.74
C LYS A 816 -2.08 22.72 17.86
N SER A 817 -2.36 21.52 17.36
CA SER A 817 -1.44 20.38 17.33
C SER A 817 -0.33 20.50 16.26
N VAL A 818 -0.38 21.52 15.39
CA VAL A 818 0.63 21.79 14.36
C VAL A 818 1.76 22.66 14.95
N GLY A 819 2.89 22.04 15.25
CA GLY A 819 4.10 22.70 15.75
C GLY A 819 4.97 23.37 14.68
N LEU A 820 4.88 22.93 13.42
CA LEU A 820 5.60 23.53 12.29
C LEU A 820 4.69 23.62 11.06
N LYS A 821 4.29 24.85 10.70
CA LYS A 821 3.37 25.09 9.58
C LYS A 821 4.04 24.93 8.22
N VAL A 822 5.20 25.56 8.03
CA VAL A 822 5.92 25.59 6.75
C VAL A 822 7.39 25.25 7.00
N PHE A 823 8.02 24.51 6.10
CA PHE A 823 9.46 24.28 6.15
C PHE A 823 10.10 24.17 4.75
N PHE A 824 11.10 25.03 4.50
CA PHE A 824 11.84 25.10 3.24
C PHE A 824 13.04 24.14 3.15
N GLY A 825 13.22 23.27 4.14
CA GLY A 825 14.40 22.41 4.20
C GLY A 825 15.66 23.14 4.66
N ARG A 826 16.71 22.35 4.91
CA ARG A 826 18.07 22.79 5.24
C ARG A 826 19.06 21.78 4.70
N SER A 827 20.27 22.22 4.37
CA SER A 827 21.34 21.32 3.96
C SER A 827 21.50 20.16 4.94
N GLY A 828 21.66 18.95 4.41
CA GLY A 828 21.74 17.72 5.18
C GLY A 828 21.36 16.48 4.37
N GLN A 829 21.25 15.34 5.06
CA GLN A 829 21.02 14.02 4.46
C GLN A 829 19.90 14.00 3.41
N TRP A 830 18.76 14.64 3.72
CA TRP A 830 17.54 14.56 2.89
C TRP A 830 17.48 15.63 1.81
N PHE A 831 17.84 16.87 2.14
CA PHE A 831 17.77 18.01 1.21
C PHE A 831 19.06 18.20 0.40
N GLY A 832 20.10 17.39 0.61
CA GLY A 832 21.40 17.58 -0.03
C GLY A 832 22.01 18.92 0.40
N ASN A 833 22.53 19.70 -0.56
CA ASN A 833 23.00 21.06 -0.29
C ASN A 833 21.85 22.08 -0.15
N ASN A 834 20.62 21.68 -0.49
CA ASN A 834 19.46 22.58 -0.55
C ASN A 834 19.70 23.79 -1.46
N ASP A 835 20.37 23.57 -2.60
CA ASP A 835 20.89 24.60 -3.49
C ASP A 835 20.54 24.35 -4.97
N ASN A 836 19.65 23.40 -5.25
CA ASN A 836 19.12 23.24 -6.59
C ASN A 836 18.15 24.39 -6.92
N ASP A 837 17.85 24.60 -8.20
CA ASP A 837 17.10 25.78 -8.65
C ASP A 837 15.71 25.90 -8.02
N GLY A 838 14.98 24.80 -7.91
CA GLY A 838 13.70 24.75 -7.22
C GLY A 838 13.82 24.91 -5.70
N ASP A 839 14.92 24.45 -5.10
CA ASP A 839 15.19 24.70 -3.68
C ASP A 839 15.39 26.20 -3.44
N LYS A 840 16.17 26.89 -4.31
CA LYS A 840 16.43 28.33 -4.25
C LYS A 840 15.18 29.16 -4.47
N MET A 841 14.37 28.76 -5.45
CA MET A 841 13.19 29.51 -5.91
C MET A 841 11.89 29.06 -5.27
N SER A 842 11.94 28.27 -4.19
CA SER A 842 10.76 27.83 -3.46
C SER A 842 9.93 29.01 -2.97
N ILE A 843 8.66 29.06 -3.40
CA ILE A 843 7.70 30.12 -3.12
C ILE A 843 6.26 29.58 -3.20
N PHE A 844 5.35 30.14 -2.40
CA PHE A 844 3.89 30.05 -2.61
C PHE A 844 3.16 31.30 -2.06
N HIS A 845 1.91 31.48 -2.45
CA HIS A 845 1.04 32.61 -2.10
C HIS A 845 -0.04 32.20 -1.11
N ASP A 846 -0.06 32.83 0.07
CA ASP A 846 -1.17 32.74 1.02
C ASP A 846 -2.19 33.84 0.73
N LEU A 847 -3.31 33.45 0.11
CA LEU A 847 -4.28 34.38 -0.45
C LEU A 847 -5.05 35.13 0.65
N ASP A 848 -5.41 34.43 1.72
CA ASP A 848 -6.31 34.94 2.77
C ASP A 848 -5.67 35.02 4.16
N GLY A 849 -4.38 34.68 4.26
CA GLY A 849 -3.66 34.73 5.53
C GLY A 849 -3.94 33.52 6.43
N SER A 850 -4.60 32.48 5.93
CA SER A 850 -4.94 31.30 6.73
C SER A 850 -3.70 30.53 7.23
N VAL A 851 -2.54 30.68 6.57
CA VAL A 851 -1.28 30.08 7.02
C VAL A 851 -0.44 31.08 7.83
N THR A 852 -0.28 32.28 7.30
CA THR A 852 0.66 33.31 7.76
C THR A 852 0.09 34.27 8.80
N GLY A 853 -1.24 34.45 8.82
CA GLY A 853 -1.94 35.50 9.55
C GLY A 853 -2.06 36.83 8.78
N TYR A 854 -1.47 36.94 7.59
CA TYR A 854 -1.49 38.13 6.76
C TYR A 854 -2.06 37.79 5.37
N PRO A 855 -3.15 38.44 4.93
CA PRO A 855 -3.69 38.19 3.59
C PRO A 855 -2.72 38.66 2.51
N ASP A 856 -2.90 38.12 1.30
CA ASP A 856 -2.13 38.48 0.10
C ASP A 856 -0.60 38.50 0.31
N THR A 857 -0.08 37.44 0.94
CA THR A 857 1.33 37.37 1.33
C THR A 857 2.02 36.18 0.67
N PHE A 858 3.20 36.40 0.09
CA PHE A 858 4.05 35.36 -0.46
C PHE A 858 5.02 34.84 0.59
N ILE A 859 5.20 33.52 0.63
CA ILE A 859 6.16 32.85 1.51
C ILE A 859 7.25 32.25 0.63
N GLY A 860 8.49 32.66 0.85
CA GLY A 860 9.66 32.17 0.10
C GLY A 860 10.82 31.81 1.02
N ARG A 861 11.89 31.27 0.45
CA ARG A 861 13.11 30.92 1.19
C ARG A 861 13.82 32.17 1.73
N ALA A 862 14.35 32.10 2.95
CA ALA A 862 14.86 33.27 3.69
C ALA A 862 16.06 33.99 3.04
N ASP A 863 16.86 33.26 2.27
CA ASP A 863 18.07 33.70 1.57
C ASP A 863 17.83 34.00 0.09
N ASN A 864 16.57 34.00 -0.38
CA ASN A 864 16.27 34.33 -1.77
C ASN A 864 16.19 35.85 -1.99
N TYR A 865 17.30 36.44 -2.43
CA TYR A 865 17.41 37.87 -2.72
C TYR A 865 16.69 38.34 -3.99
N LEU A 866 16.19 37.43 -4.83
CA LEU A 866 15.33 37.79 -5.96
C LEU A 866 13.90 38.11 -5.49
N LEU A 867 13.45 37.46 -4.41
CA LEU A 867 12.13 37.66 -3.80
C LEU A 867 12.15 38.71 -2.67
N ARG A 868 13.24 38.77 -1.91
CA ARG A 868 13.37 39.62 -0.71
C ARG A 868 13.26 41.11 -0.99
N HIS A 869 12.68 41.89 -0.09
CA HIS A 869 12.75 43.35 -0.09
C HIS A 869 12.67 43.86 1.37
N PRO A 870 12.93 45.15 1.67
CA PRO A 870 12.97 45.65 3.04
C PRO A 870 11.68 45.46 3.86
N GLY A 871 10.54 45.26 3.20
CA GLY A 871 9.25 44.99 3.84
C GLY A 871 9.00 43.52 4.20
N CYS A 872 9.92 42.61 3.89
CA CYS A 872 9.75 41.19 4.20
C CYS A 872 10.05 40.86 5.67
N LEU A 873 9.24 39.98 6.25
CA LEU A 873 9.43 39.46 7.60
C LEU A 873 10.12 38.09 7.55
N THR A 874 11.25 37.94 8.23
CA THR A 874 11.95 36.65 8.31
C THR A 874 11.28 35.75 9.36
N VAL A 875 11.12 34.46 9.03
CA VAL A 875 10.55 33.45 9.92
C VAL A 875 11.57 32.31 10.10
N PRO A 876 12.52 32.43 11.05
CA PRO A 876 13.65 31.51 11.17
C PRO A 876 13.25 30.04 11.35
N ARG A 877 12.15 29.76 12.05
CA ARG A 877 11.64 28.40 12.26
C ARG A 877 11.23 27.71 10.96
N TRP A 878 10.83 28.47 9.94
CA TRP A 878 10.45 27.92 8.62
C TRP A 878 11.63 27.81 7.67
N ASN A 879 12.78 28.40 8.02
CA ASN A 879 13.84 28.74 7.06
C ASN A 879 13.31 29.59 5.88
N GLY A 880 12.33 30.45 6.18
CA GLY A 880 11.58 31.19 5.18
C GLY A 880 11.34 32.64 5.58
N MET A 881 10.65 33.35 4.71
CA MET A 881 10.29 34.76 4.86
C MET A 881 8.93 35.03 4.23
N MET A 882 8.22 36.01 4.76
CA MET A 882 6.92 36.50 4.29
C MET A 882 7.11 37.85 3.61
N CYS A 883 6.59 38.02 2.40
CA CYS A 883 6.73 39.23 1.60
C CYS A 883 5.42 39.60 0.92
N THR A 884 5.18 40.89 0.79
CA THR A 884 4.16 41.42 -0.13
C THR A 884 4.78 41.67 -1.49
N GLY A 885 4.05 41.47 -2.58
CA GLY A 885 4.55 41.85 -3.89
C GLY A 885 3.87 41.12 -5.03
N ARG A 886 4.37 41.35 -6.24
CA ARG A 886 3.95 40.61 -7.43
C ARG A 886 5.16 39.88 -7.98
N PHE A 887 5.02 38.57 -8.10
CA PHE A 887 6.08 37.70 -8.59
C PHE A 887 5.62 37.01 -9.86
N ALA A 888 6.56 36.76 -10.76
CA ALA A 888 6.30 36.06 -12.01
C ALA A 888 7.45 35.13 -12.36
N GLN A 889 7.13 34.11 -13.14
CA GLN A 889 8.09 33.11 -13.55
C GLN A 889 8.60 33.41 -14.97
N LEU A 890 9.93 33.40 -15.14
CA LEU A 890 10.56 33.57 -16.43
C LEU A 890 11.29 32.28 -16.81
N TYR A 891 10.97 31.76 -17.99
CA TYR A 891 11.77 30.70 -18.61
C TYR A 891 12.72 31.33 -19.63
N ILE A 892 14.03 31.17 -19.40
CA ILE A 892 15.09 31.80 -20.18
C ILE A 892 15.81 30.72 -20.96
N GLN A 893 15.73 30.77 -22.29
CA GLN A 893 16.47 29.87 -23.17
C GLN A 893 17.58 30.65 -23.88
N ALA A 894 18.83 30.36 -23.53
CA ALA A 894 20.00 30.81 -24.29
C ALA A 894 20.21 29.89 -25.49
N ARG A 895 20.57 30.47 -26.64
CA ARG A 895 21.00 29.69 -27.81
C ARG A 895 22.31 30.20 -28.34
N ARG A 896 23.15 29.26 -28.78
CA ARG A 896 24.44 29.50 -29.42
C ARG A 896 25.35 30.40 -28.56
N PRO A 897 25.92 29.86 -27.45
CA PRO A 897 25.81 28.48 -26.97
C PRO A 897 24.62 28.24 -26.02
N GLU A 898 24.13 26.99 -25.98
CA GLU A 898 22.93 26.59 -25.20
C GLU A 898 23.25 26.18 -23.75
N ASN A 899 24.51 25.88 -23.44
CA ASN A 899 24.93 25.29 -22.16
C ASN A 899 25.60 26.29 -21.20
N LEU A 900 25.14 27.55 -21.19
CA LEU A 900 25.70 28.56 -20.29
C LEU A 900 25.01 28.55 -18.92
N THR A 901 25.79 28.72 -17.86
CA THR A 901 25.23 28.95 -16.52
C THR A 901 24.85 30.41 -16.40
N LEU A 902 23.57 30.64 -16.08
CA LEU A 902 23.02 31.97 -15.85
C LEU A 902 23.21 32.36 -14.39
N SER A 903 23.81 33.52 -14.17
CA SER A 903 23.83 34.24 -12.89
C SER A 903 22.90 35.44 -12.96
N ILE A 904 21.98 35.55 -12.01
CA ILE A 904 21.01 36.65 -11.93
C ILE A 904 21.03 37.28 -10.55
N ALA A 905 21.08 38.61 -10.50
CA ALA A 905 20.96 39.39 -9.28
C ALA A 905 19.93 40.50 -9.46
N ARG A 906 19.18 40.84 -8.42
CA ARG A 906 18.40 42.08 -8.44
C ARG A 906 19.36 43.26 -8.31
N ALA A 907 19.16 44.34 -9.07
CA ALA A 907 20.08 45.48 -9.09
C ALA A 907 20.29 46.11 -7.69
N THR A 908 19.25 46.12 -6.85
CA THR A 908 19.33 46.59 -5.45
C THR A 908 20.15 45.68 -4.54
N TYR A 909 20.38 44.43 -4.95
CA TYR A 909 21.14 43.40 -4.24
C TYR A 909 22.19 42.77 -5.18
N SER A 910 22.90 43.61 -5.92
CA SER A 910 23.90 43.17 -6.91
C SER A 910 25.01 42.30 -6.31
N SER A 911 25.28 42.42 -5.00
CA SER A 911 26.23 41.59 -4.25
C SER A 911 25.74 40.18 -3.92
N HIS A 912 24.49 39.84 -4.25
CA HIS A 912 23.88 38.54 -3.94
C HIS A 912 23.33 37.85 -5.22
N PRO A 913 24.20 37.49 -6.18
CA PRO A 913 23.77 36.76 -7.37
C PRO A 913 23.33 35.33 -7.05
N LEU A 914 22.33 34.83 -7.77
CA LEU A 914 21.91 33.43 -7.80
C LEU A 914 22.24 32.80 -9.15
N GLN A 915 22.85 31.62 -9.14
CA GLN A 915 23.03 30.81 -10.35
C GLN A 915 21.80 29.94 -10.56
N LEU A 916 21.09 30.08 -11.69
CA LEU A 916 19.79 29.45 -11.95
C LEU A 916 19.56 29.20 -13.44
N GLN A 917 19.06 28.06 -13.87
CA GLN A 917 18.60 27.84 -15.25
C GLN A 917 17.26 28.52 -15.55
N GLY A 918 16.45 28.82 -14.52
CA GLY A 918 15.73 30.07 -14.63
C GLY A 918 14.95 30.56 -13.41
N PRO A 919 14.57 31.85 -13.43
CA PRO A 919 14.21 32.57 -12.22
C PRO A 919 12.71 32.84 -12.06
N VAL A 920 12.28 32.88 -10.79
CA VAL A 920 11.12 33.67 -10.35
C VAL A 920 11.61 35.07 -10.00
N VAL A 921 10.97 36.08 -10.56
CA VAL A 921 11.33 37.48 -10.39
C VAL A 921 10.19 38.29 -9.80
N MET A 922 10.54 39.31 -9.04
CA MET A 922 9.63 40.37 -8.60
C MET A 922 9.39 41.33 -9.76
N LEU A 923 8.12 41.64 -10.04
CA LEU A 923 7.75 42.58 -11.09
C LEU A 923 8.17 44.01 -10.73
N GLU A 924 8.34 44.85 -11.76
CA GLU A 924 8.72 46.27 -11.63
C GLU A 924 10.10 46.50 -10.98
N GLN A 925 10.99 45.52 -11.04
CA GLN A 925 12.37 45.59 -10.54
C GLN A 925 13.40 45.48 -11.66
N ALA A 926 14.60 46.00 -11.44
CA ALA A 926 15.74 45.85 -12.35
C ALA A 926 16.60 44.64 -11.98
N TYR A 927 17.04 43.88 -12.98
CA TYR A 927 17.85 42.67 -12.82
C TYR A 927 19.15 42.78 -13.63
N ILE A 928 20.22 42.21 -13.09
CA ILE A 928 21.51 42.04 -13.77
C ILE A 928 21.63 40.56 -14.10
N ILE A 929 21.87 40.25 -15.37
CA ILE A 929 21.96 38.89 -15.89
C ILE A 929 23.36 38.70 -16.49
N GLN A 930 24.06 37.67 -16.04
CA GLN A 930 25.43 37.35 -16.44
C GLN A 930 25.52 35.88 -16.84
N TRP A 931 26.36 35.59 -17.83
CA TRP A 931 26.67 34.23 -18.26
C TRP A 931 28.11 33.90 -17.90
N ASP A 932 28.37 32.65 -17.55
CA ASP A 932 29.70 32.13 -17.19
C ASP A 932 30.66 31.96 -18.38
N GLY A 933 30.24 32.35 -19.59
CA GLY A 933 31.03 32.26 -20.81
C GLY A 933 30.65 33.31 -21.86
N ARG A 934 30.94 33.02 -23.12
CA ARG A 934 30.58 33.90 -24.25
C ARG A 934 29.07 34.14 -24.23
N ALA A 935 28.65 35.40 -24.31
CA ALA A 935 27.23 35.75 -24.33
C ALA A 935 26.48 35.02 -25.47
N PRO A 936 25.27 34.50 -25.20
CA PRO A 936 24.48 33.81 -26.21
C PRO A 936 24.04 34.75 -27.33
N GLU A 937 24.01 34.22 -28.56
CA GLU A 937 23.59 34.98 -29.76
C GLU A 937 22.09 35.31 -29.75
N ASP A 938 21.26 34.37 -29.28
CA ASP A 938 19.84 34.59 -29.03
C ASP A 938 19.51 34.30 -27.57
N ILE A 939 18.73 35.17 -26.95
CA ILE A 939 18.04 34.89 -25.68
C ILE A 939 16.55 34.90 -25.95
N ILE A 940 15.87 33.82 -25.56
CA ILE A 940 14.43 33.70 -25.61
C ILE A 940 13.86 33.77 -24.20
N LEU A 941 12.96 34.73 -23.97
CA LEU A 941 12.23 34.86 -22.72
C LEU A 941 10.79 34.41 -22.93
N TYR A 942 10.35 33.45 -22.12
CA TYR A 942 8.96 33.03 -22.04
C TYR A 942 8.39 33.46 -20.68
N PRO A 943 7.51 34.46 -20.65
CA PRO A 943 6.71 34.75 -19.46
C PRO A 943 5.67 33.63 -19.30
N ILE A 944 5.76 32.86 -18.21
CA ILE A 944 4.83 31.75 -17.91
C ILE A 944 4.06 32.10 -16.65
N ASN A 945 2.75 31.77 -16.59
CA ASN A 945 1.92 32.02 -15.41
C ASN A 945 1.81 33.51 -14.98
N PHE A 946 1.85 34.44 -15.95
CA PHE A 946 1.58 35.87 -15.70
C PHE A 946 0.07 36.14 -15.60
N ASN A 947 -0.35 36.97 -14.64
CA ASN A 947 -1.75 37.36 -14.50
C ASN A 947 -2.23 38.13 -15.75
N ARG A 948 -3.15 37.54 -16.52
CA ARG A 948 -3.71 38.09 -17.78
C ARG A 948 -4.47 39.42 -17.63
N TYR A 949 -4.75 39.87 -16.40
CA TYR A 949 -5.47 41.12 -16.12
C TYR A 949 -4.56 42.35 -15.94
N SER A 950 -3.25 42.21 -16.16
CA SER A 950 -2.38 43.39 -16.28
C SER A 950 -2.57 44.01 -17.67
N PRO A 951 -2.94 45.31 -17.81
CA PRO A 951 -3.20 45.96 -19.11
C PRO A 951 -1.99 46.03 -20.07
N MET A 952 -0.86 45.40 -19.72
CA MET A 952 0.44 45.56 -20.36
C MET A 952 0.90 44.40 -21.25
N LEU A 953 0.22 43.24 -21.28
CA LEU A 953 0.69 42.08 -22.06
C LEU A 953 -0.46 41.42 -22.82
N LEU A 954 -0.60 41.79 -24.10
CA LEU A 954 -1.34 41.01 -25.10
C LEU A 954 -0.48 39.83 -25.54
N GLU A 955 -0.96 38.62 -25.20
CA GLU A 955 -0.46 37.29 -25.57
C GLU A 955 0.94 36.91 -25.06
N ASN A 956 1.16 35.59 -24.91
CA ASN A 956 2.43 34.95 -24.57
C ASN A 956 3.51 35.33 -25.61
N GLN A 957 4.08 36.53 -25.50
CA GLN A 957 5.06 37.03 -26.44
C GLN A 957 6.41 36.38 -26.18
N ARG A 958 6.87 35.59 -27.16
CA ARG A 958 8.25 35.13 -27.26
C ARG A 958 9.13 36.34 -27.60
N PHE A 959 9.97 36.77 -26.67
CA PHE A 959 10.94 37.83 -26.94
C PHE A 959 12.27 37.21 -27.36
N VAL A 960 12.75 37.55 -28.56
CA VAL A 960 14.09 37.15 -29.03
C VAL A 960 14.98 38.39 -29.07
N ALA A 961 15.95 38.46 -28.18
CA ALA A 961 17.01 39.47 -28.24
C ALA A 961 18.17 38.91 -29.07
N ARG A 962 18.59 39.66 -30.10
CA ARG A 962 19.72 39.33 -30.99
C ARG A 962 20.79 40.40 -30.89
N ASP A 963 22.03 40.00 -30.62
CA ASP A 963 23.17 40.90 -30.76
C ASP A 963 23.51 41.08 -32.25
N LYS A 964 23.50 42.32 -32.73
CA LYS A 964 23.84 42.68 -34.12
C LYS A 964 25.30 43.13 -34.27
N ASN A 965 26.07 43.27 -33.18
CA ASN A 965 27.46 43.74 -33.22
C ASN A 965 28.45 42.58 -33.05
N GLN A 966 28.54 41.73 -34.07
CA GLN A 966 29.44 40.57 -34.12
C GLN A 966 30.96 40.89 -34.22
N LYS A 967 31.41 42.15 -34.07
CA LYS A 967 32.79 42.51 -34.42
C LYS A 967 33.81 42.61 -33.29
N ASN A 968 33.43 42.58 -32.01
CA ASN A 968 34.42 42.63 -30.93
C ASN A 968 34.09 41.64 -29.79
N ASN A 969 35.01 40.72 -29.52
CA ASN A 969 35.05 39.89 -28.30
C ASN A 969 35.27 40.79 -27.07
N TRP A 970 34.21 41.37 -26.49
CA TRP A 970 34.29 42.05 -25.20
C TRP A 970 33.66 41.21 -24.08
N PRO A 971 34.27 41.15 -22.87
CA PRO A 971 33.77 40.41 -21.73
C PRO A 971 32.81 41.26 -20.87
N TYR A 972 31.96 42.09 -21.46
CA TYR A 972 31.06 42.96 -20.68
C TYR A 972 29.74 42.24 -20.32
N PRO A 973 29.25 42.37 -19.07
CA PRO A 973 27.96 41.83 -18.66
C PRO A 973 26.81 42.49 -19.41
N TRP A 974 25.80 41.71 -19.80
CA TRP A 974 24.54 42.25 -20.33
C TRP A 974 23.79 42.95 -19.20
N VAL A 975 23.83 44.28 -19.16
CA VAL A 975 22.94 45.05 -18.29
C VAL A 975 21.57 45.14 -18.99
N LEU A 976 20.76 44.11 -18.82
CA LEU A 976 19.35 44.13 -19.21
C LEU A 976 18.55 44.97 -18.18
N GLN A 977 18.52 46.29 -18.37
CA GLN A 977 17.56 47.13 -17.65
C GLN A 977 16.13 46.80 -18.12
N PHE A 978 15.45 45.94 -17.38
CA PHE A 978 14.04 45.56 -17.59
C PHE A 978 13.07 46.75 -17.66
N LEU A 979 13.46 47.92 -17.15
CA LEU A 979 12.69 49.18 -17.21
C LEU A 979 12.45 49.70 -18.65
N TRP A 980 13.29 49.31 -19.62
CA TRP A 980 13.22 49.90 -20.97
C TRP A 980 12.43 49.08 -21.99
N LEU A 981 12.41 47.74 -21.92
CA LEU A 981 11.79 46.92 -22.97
C LEU A 981 10.25 46.84 -22.91
N LEU A 982 9.64 46.83 -21.72
CA LEU A 982 8.18 46.92 -21.61
C LEU A 982 7.65 48.33 -21.94
N SER A 983 8.41 49.38 -21.62
CA SER A 983 8.03 50.77 -21.91
C SER A 983 8.18 51.15 -23.39
N PHE A 984 9.16 50.57 -24.10
CA PHE A 984 9.44 50.89 -25.51
C PHE A 984 8.40 50.31 -26.48
N LEU A 985 7.79 49.17 -26.16
CA LEU A 985 6.74 48.54 -26.97
C LEU A 985 5.37 49.21 -26.80
N ILE A 986 5.09 49.81 -25.64
CA ILE A 986 3.87 50.61 -25.40
C ILE A 986 3.84 51.85 -26.31
N LYS A 987 4.98 52.52 -26.53
CA LYS A 987 5.06 53.67 -27.45
C LYS A 987 4.93 53.29 -28.93
N ARG A 988 5.33 52.08 -29.33
CA ARG A 988 5.27 51.65 -30.73
C ARG A 988 3.88 51.13 -31.14
N GLN A 989 3.13 50.52 -30.22
CA GLN A 989 1.73 50.14 -30.45
C GLN A 989 0.74 51.30 -30.29
N TYR A 990 0.97 52.26 -29.38
CA TYR A 990 0.12 53.47 -29.32
C TYR A 990 0.19 54.32 -30.59
N ARG A 991 1.35 54.37 -31.27
CA ARG A 991 1.50 55.02 -32.59
C ARG A 991 0.85 54.24 -33.76
N LYS A 992 0.58 52.94 -33.62
CA LYS A 992 -0.14 52.15 -34.63
C LYS A 992 -1.66 52.15 -34.43
N ARG A 993 -2.16 52.40 -33.20
CA ARG A 993 -3.61 52.54 -32.93
C ARG A 993 -4.16 53.97 -33.11
N THR A 994 -3.31 54.99 -33.24
CA THR A 994 -3.73 56.35 -33.65
C THR A 994 -3.69 56.60 -35.17
N ALA A 995 -3.35 55.59 -35.98
CA ALA A 995 -3.36 55.66 -37.45
C ALA A 995 -4.49 54.84 -38.11
N LEU A 996 -5.44 54.31 -37.32
CA LEU A 996 -6.63 53.58 -37.79
C LEU A 996 -7.94 54.18 -37.23
N CYS A 997 -7.87 55.45 -36.79
CA CYS A 997 -9.01 56.35 -36.64
C CYS A 997 -8.63 57.70 -37.27
N LYS A 998 -8.49 57.69 -38.59
CA LYS A 998 -8.77 58.78 -39.52
C LYS A 998 -8.94 58.19 -40.90
#